data_AF-A0A8K0EY18-F1
#
_entry.id   AF-A0A8K0EY18-F1
#
_cell.length_a   1.000
_cell.length_b   1.000
_cell.length_c   1.000
_cell.angle_alpha   90.00
_cell.angle_beta   90.00
_cell.angle_gamma   90.00
#
_symmetry.space_group_name_H-M   'P 1'
#
loop_
_entity.id
_entity.type
_entity.pdbx_description
1 polymer ?
#
loop_
_entity_poly.entity_id
_entity_poly.type
_entity_poly.pdbx_seq_one_letter_code
_entity_poly.pdbx_strand_id
1 'polypeptide(L)'
;MLLPKVWAAFVLLETAHAVEFPSGETLEPITDLSSLGALANQLQDPKNTGSQVYDSQGFEETRLSLNFFVEDFKSPTSRYFRAHPAFMQCLQKTYNVLRRDDDTLEIAEGYRTATDSPSDVYLQSGAAAVIILGDDATTTIQELAAIVIEICVPIFQEVQGDIGLVLHGDKLLVQLQGADETGPHFRAESGAAMDTATFETWAWGQIDETYEPISIPECPADAETLASGETYPAGVSAPEDAVGVIDYPVTRDKVEDFKRLVQYPANNIVFENEERSGAWCGSAARGRCVDCSTKILGSTLDDRCADRVMTKGMLFVLEKVQRMVQDEFAGVKLKVLEAWDEPHEGATSGDHTAGSLHYEGRAATLTLSDGDASKLPRLAAFCICVEAGFVEHKGDHIFIAERKQEGFSPTFIDFPEATLIEVTPPAELEGNYTLEPEQYSNNDTMPMPLFDSDHREHVEVGGNVTIGDFKDPAARYFRLSPELVECYEALELRENKWNKLGEMHRHIAVLEGYLTPENQDDYFNMSDPRYDRHTLGWAMRVGYYGDQVDDPEKFSPVRLARFAVIKCGPLFSGVKKGIGVGLYKNSTFVDIREDAEFWVAEPDVLPVNVTVRDWEDEMAMLLEYAIEGRIIEPDSLERACLFSDPPARQSAEFQHKHSEAVKRRRRRRQTEGAEDQCIPRSDTEFCNETTPHRETEIAHIWGEVKRKHLFRPEADVKAALDGCFGACGTCLEGPIWEEKTEQCNNFLHWVNFQFLNEEPDVTNFWARDNQDLKPQACRDHCIVKAPLFSLVAPSIEELYRPDPTKSVKEQIYSMANNPSPVMEILHIIYAAHASGRVEFYVEDAAEMQSLRAPLKVVLVFNKNITEVIINAEDVEAVEGVVQNLVFEWTKASCPDDTRDYITPFSVVEMPAGISKRSPEFEIREQLLERHRNWEQDWIGSSFG
;
A
#
# COMPACT_ATOMS: atom_id res chain seq x y z
N MET A 1 -50.78 39.06 -25.09
CA MET A 1 -50.64 40.20 -24.15
C MET A 1 -50.06 39.63 -22.87
N LEU A 2 -48.97 40.08 -22.25
CA LEU A 2 -47.92 41.05 -22.52
C LEU A 2 -46.84 40.78 -21.42
N LEU A 3 -45.60 40.47 -21.82
CA LEU A 3 -44.28 40.58 -21.14
C LEU A 3 -44.12 41.79 -20.15
N PRO A 4 -42.97 42.03 -19.42
CA PRO A 4 -41.94 41.15 -18.79
C PRO A 4 -41.17 41.75 -17.54
N LYS A 5 -40.05 41.09 -17.14
CA LYS A 5 -38.76 41.61 -16.58
C LYS A 5 -38.69 42.13 -15.14
N VAL A 6 -37.95 41.42 -14.28
CA VAL A 6 -36.76 41.94 -13.57
C VAL A 6 -35.72 40.83 -13.47
N TRP A 7 -34.67 40.93 -14.30
CA TRP A 7 -33.35 40.36 -14.06
C TRP A 7 -32.72 41.15 -12.90
N ALA A 8 -32.31 40.48 -11.83
CA ALA A 8 -31.35 41.02 -10.88
C ALA A 8 -30.06 40.22 -11.04
N ALA A 9 -28.97 40.94 -11.32
CA ALA A 9 -27.65 40.41 -11.57
C ALA A 9 -27.13 39.68 -10.33
N PHE A 10 -26.87 38.38 -10.46
CA PHE A 10 -25.83 37.72 -9.68
C PHE A 10 -24.52 38.02 -10.41
N VAL A 11 -23.81 39.03 -9.91
CA VAL A 11 -22.37 39.17 -10.13
C VAL A 11 -21.75 37.98 -9.40
N LEU A 12 -21.16 37.06 -10.15
CA LEU A 12 -20.21 36.09 -9.63
C LEU A 12 -19.14 36.87 -8.88
N LEU A 13 -19.09 36.75 -7.56
CA LEU A 13 -17.87 37.05 -6.82
C LEU A 13 -16.91 35.91 -7.16
N GLU A 14 -15.93 36.20 -8.01
CA GLU A 14 -14.70 35.40 -8.07
C GLU A 14 -14.08 35.41 -6.67
N THR A 15 -14.14 34.27 -5.99
CA THR A 15 -13.34 34.03 -4.79
C THR A 15 -11.88 34.02 -5.20
N ALA A 16 -11.04 34.79 -4.50
CA ALA A 16 -9.60 34.81 -4.73
C ALA A 16 -9.04 33.40 -4.43
N HIS A 17 -8.61 32.67 -5.46
CA HIS A 17 -7.94 31.40 -5.28
C HIS A 17 -6.49 31.68 -4.85
N ALA A 18 -6.06 31.05 -3.77
CA ALA A 18 -4.67 31.13 -3.32
C ALA A 18 -3.77 30.48 -4.39
N VAL A 19 -2.64 31.09 -4.72
CA VAL A 19 -1.75 30.62 -5.78
C VAL A 19 -0.56 29.90 -5.17
N GLU A 20 -0.38 28.63 -5.51
CA GLU A 20 0.77 27.83 -5.09
C GLU A 20 1.98 28.10 -5.98
N PHE A 21 3.13 28.32 -5.36
CA PHE A 21 4.42 28.51 -6.01
C PHE A 21 5.26 27.22 -5.97
N PRO A 22 6.26 27.06 -6.86
CA PRO A 22 7.12 25.87 -6.92
C PRO A 22 7.85 25.46 -5.63
N SER A 23 7.83 26.30 -4.59
CA SER A 23 8.31 25.99 -3.23
C SER A 23 7.33 25.16 -2.39
N GLY A 24 6.06 25.04 -2.82
CA GLY A 24 4.93 24.55 -2.01
C GLY A 24 4.26 25.63 -1.16
N GLU A 25 4.74 26.89 -1.24
CA GLU A 25 4.14 28.03 -0.53
C GLU A 25 2.95 28.57 -1.32
N THR A 26 1.84 28.82 -0.62
CA THR A 26 0.64 29.41 -1.22
C THR A 26 0.53 30.89 -0.84
N LEU A 27 0.40 31.76 -1.84
CA LEU A 27 0.25 33.21 -1.63
C LEU A 27 -1.11 33.69 -2.14
N GLU A 28 -1.74 34.57 -1.36
CA GLU A 28 -3.01 35.20 -1.76
C GLU A 28 -2.76 36.43 -2.65
N PRO A 29 -3.29 36.46 -3.88
CA PRO A 29 -3.13 37.61 -4.76
C PRO A 29 -4.03 38.78 -4.33
N ILE A 30 -3.55 40.01 -4.54
CA ILE A 30 -4.35 41.22 -4.39
C ILE A 30 -5.28 41.36 -5.59
N THR A 31 -6.54 41.02 -5.41
CA THR A 31 -7.56 41.02 -6.48
C THR A 31 -8.06 42.41 -6.83
N ASP A 32 -8.20 43.32 -5.86
CA ASP A 32 -8.58 44.71 -6.10
C ASP A 32 -7.39 45.67 -6.00
N LEU A 33 -6.65 45.83 -7.10
CA LEU A 33 -5.56 46.79 -7.19
C LEU A 33 -6.02 48.24 -7.01
N SER A 34 -7.30 48.56 -7.25
CA SER A 34 -7.81 49.93 -7.10
C SER A 34 -7.76 50.42 -5.65
N SER A 35 -7.82 49.48 -4.70
CA SER A 35 -7.65 49.74 -3.27
C SER A 35 -6.27 50.32 -2.91
N LEU A 36 -5.26 50.13 -3.77
CA LEU A 36 -3.89 50.63 -3.59
C LEU A 36 -3.68 52.06 -4.12
N GLY A 37 -4.73 52.70 -4.64
CA GLY A 37 -4.72 54.11 -5.07
C GLY A 37 -3.70 54.39 -6.18
N ALA A 38 -2.83 55.40 -5.98
CA ALA A 38 -1.85 55.81 -6.99
C ALA A 38 -0.81 54.72 -7.33
N LEU A 39 -0.61 53.74 -6.44
CA LEU A 39 0.32 52.64 -6.65
C LEU A 39 -0.21 51.61 -7.64
N ALA A 40 -1.54 51.53 -7.83
CA ALA A 40 -2.17 50.59 -8.76
C ALA A 40 -1.60 50.69 -10.19
N ASN A 41 -1.29 51.91 -10.64
CA ASN A 41 -0.71 52.17 -11.96
C ASN A 41 0.74 51.67 -12.09
N GLN A 42 1.46 51.53 -10.98
CA GLN A 42 2.85 51.07 -10.97
C GLN A 42 2.98 49.54 -10.90
N LEU A 43 1.88 48.85 -10.57
CA LEU A 43 1.78 47.40 -10.38
C LEU A 43 0.98 46.70 -11.50
N GLN A 44 0.69 47.41 -12.60
CA GLN A 44 -0.03 46.85 -13.74
C GLN A 44 0.78 45.77 -14.43
N ASP A 45 0.06 44.93 -15.18
CA ASP A 45 0.64 44.07 -16.19
C ASP A 45 0.62 44.75 -17.55
N PRO A 46 1.68 45.44 -17.97
CA PRO A 46 1.68 46.09 -19.27
C PRO A 46 1.75 45.09 -20.43
N LYS A 47 2.03 43.81 -20.15
CA LYS A 47 2.22 42.76 -21.16
C LYS A 47 1.13 41.71 -21.15
N ASN A 48 0.22 41.71 -20.17
CA ASN A 48 -0.83 40.70 -20.07
C ASN A 48 -0.24 39.28 -20.06
N THR A 49 0.73 39.04 -19.17
CA THR A 49 1.39 37.75 -18.96
C THR A 49 0.63 36.84 -17.98
N GLY A 50 -0.48 37.32 -17.41
CA GLY A 50 -1.29 36.55 -16.47
C GLY A 50 -0.70 36.43 -15.06
N SER A 51 0.43 37.07 -14.79
CA SER A 51 1.03 37.08 -13.45
C SER A 51 0.12 37.82 -12.45
N GLN A 52 0.38 37.76 -11.15
CA GLN A 52 -0.50 38.37 -10.14
C GLN A 52 0.31 39.18 -9.12
N VAL A 53 -0.36 40.11 -8.44
CA VAL A 53 0.27 41.03 -7.48
C VAL A 53 0.13 40.49 -6.06
N TYR A 54 1.23 40.51 -5.30
CA TYR A 54 1.32 40.01 -3.94
C TYR A 54 1.93 41.05 -3.00
N ASP A 55 1.65 40.90 -1.71
CA ASP A 55 2.23 41.72 -0.65
C ASP A 55 3.45 41.02 -0.04
N SER A 56 4.63 41.64 -0.09
CA SER A 56 5.84 41.05 0.50
C SER A 56 5.99 41.30 2.01
N GLN A 57 5.10 42.06 2.66
CA GLN A 57 5.25 42.39 4.08
C GLN A 57 5.26 41.11 4.95
N GLY A 58 6.41 40.82 5.56
CA GLY A 58 6.59 39.65 6.43
C GLY A 58 6.91 38.35 5.69
N PHE A 59 7.01 38.39 4.37
CA PHE A 59 7.27 37.23 3.49
C PHE A 59 8.50 37.44 2.59
N GLU A 60 9.39 38.37 2.93
CA GLU A 60 10.59 38.68 2.12
C GLU A 60 11.56 37.49 2.06
N GLU A 61 11.68 36.74 3.16
CA GLU A 61 12.44 35.48 3.28
C GLU A 61 11.62 34.25 2.86
N THR A 62 10.41 34.43 2.33
CA THR A 62 9.60 33.32 1.80
C THR A 62 10.11 32.90 0.44
N ARG A 63 10.13 31.60 0.20
CA ARG A 63 10.60 31.00 -1.04
C ARG A 63 9.50 31.05 -2.10
N LEU A 64 9.77 31.67 -3.25
CA LEU A 64 8.96 31.53 -4.46
C LEU A 64 9.33 30.24 -5.21
N SER A 65 10.54 29.76 -5.01
CA SER A 65 10.98 28.42 -5.41
C SER A 65 12.07 27.95 -4.46
N LEU A 66 12.50 26.70 -4.56
CA LEU A 66 13.50 26.13 -3.66
C LEU A 66 14.76 26.98 -3.49
N ASN A 67 15.19 27.74 -4.50
CA ASN A 67 16.42 28.52 -4.48
C ASN A 67 16.23 30.04 -4.68
N PHE A 68 15.00 30.51 -4.86
CA PHE A 68 14.72 31.95 -5.07
C PHE A 68 13.70 32.46 -4.06
N PHE A 69 14.06 33.54 -3.39
CA PHE A 69 13.24 34.21 -2.39
C PHE A 69 12.46 35.38 -2.99
N VAL A 70 11.42 35.83 -2.27
CA VAL A 70 10.68 37.05 -2.64
C VAL A 70 11.63 38.25 -2.71
N GLU A 71 12.60 38.35 -1.81
CA GLU A 71 13.59 39.44 -1.81
C GLU A 71 14.49 39.48 -3.05
N ASP A 72 14.86 38.32 -3.61
CA ASP A 72 15.69 38.23 -4.83
C ASP A 72 14.95 38.74 -6.06
N PHE A 73 13.63 38.56 -6.07
CA PHE A 73 12.80 38.84 -7.23
C PHE A 73 12.09 40.19 -7.17
N LYS A 74 11.70 40.69 -6.00
CA LYS A 74 10.87 41.90 -5.91
C LYS A 74 11.61 43.18 -6.29
N SER A 75 10.84 44.27 -6.48
CA SER A 75 11.44 45.58 -6.65
C SER A 75 12.03 46.10 -5.33
N PRO A 76 13.25 46.66 -5.29
CA PRO A 76 13.90 47.12 -4.06
C PRO A 76 13.14 48.22 -3.31
N THR A 77 12.34 49.02 -4.03
CA THR A 77 11.65 50.19 -3.47
C THR A 77 10.17 49.91 -3.16
N SER A 78 9.65 48.73 -3.53
CA SER A 78 8.24 48.39 -3.42
C SER A 78 7.99 47.31 -2.38
N ARG A 79 6.90 47.50 -1.64
CA ARG A 79 6.32 46.46 -0.77
C ARG A 79 5.59 45.40 -1.59
N TYR A 80 5.01 45.77 -2.73
CA TYR A 80 4.24 44.86 -3.56
C TYR A 80 5.09 44.39 -4.73
N PHE A 81 4.90 43.13 -5.11
CA PHE A 81 5.59 42.55 -6.25
C PHE A 81 4.61 41.77 -7.12
N ARG A 82 4.96 41.58 -8.38
CA ARG A 82 4.18 40.77 -9.31
C ARG A 82 4.97 39.53 -9.69
N ALA A 83 4.36 38.35 -9.66
CA ALA A 83 5.04 37.10 -9.96
C ALA A 83 4.13 36.09 -10.68
N HIS A 84 4.73 35.24 -11.51
CA HIS A 84 4.05 34.15 -12.21
C HIS A 84 4.64 32.79 -11.77
N PRO A 85 3.83 31.82 -11.30
CA PRO A 85 4.34 30.51 -10.86
C PRO A 85 5.11 29.74 -11.92
N ALA A 86 4.58 29.65 -13.15
CA ALA A 86 5.27 28.99 -14.28
C ALA A 86 6.63 29.64 -14.61
N PHE A 87 6.75 30.96 -14.47
CA PHE A 87 8.03 31.66 -14.65
C PHE A 87 9.04 31.28 -13.57
N MET A 88 8.61 31.21 -12.31
CA MET A 88 9.45 30.73 -11.20
C MET A 88 9.84 29.26 -11.36
N GLN A 89 8.94 28.44 -11.88
CA GLN A 89 9.21 27.03 -12.15
C GLN A 89 10.29 26.87 -13.22
N CYS A 90 10.21 27.67 -14.29
CA CYS A 90 11.23 27.78 -15.32
C CYS A 90 12.60 28.10 -14.71
N LEU A 91 12.73 29.20 -13.97
CA LEU A 91 14.00 29.59 -13.34
C LEU A 91 14.52 28.51 -12.37
N GLN A 92 13.65 27.90 -11.57
CA GLN A 92 14.04 26.87 -10.61
C GLN A 92 14.58 25.61 -11.30
N LYS A 93 13.93 25.17 -12.38
CA LYS A 93 14.39 23.99 -13.13
C LYS A 93 15.71 24.30 -13.86
N THR A 94 15.89 25.50 -14.41
CA THR A 94 17.18 25.95 -14.97
C THR A 94 18.28 25.91 -13.91
N TYR A 95 18.04 26.43 -12.70
CA TYR A 95 18.99 26.35 -11.59
C TYR A 95 19.37 24.89 -11.27
N ASN A 96 18.39 23.98 -11.24
CA ASN A 96 18.63 22.57 -10.90
C ASN A 96 19.53 21.86 -11.93
N VAL A 97 19.46 22.25 -13.21
CA VAL A 97 20.33 21.71 -14.25
C VAL A 97 21.75 22.22 -14.05
N LEU A 98 21.94 23.54 -13.92
CA LEU A 98 23.27 24.15 -13.72
C LEU A 98 23.97 23.62 -12.47
N ARG A 99 23.22 23.36 -11.40
CA ARG A 99 23.79 22.88 -10.13
C ARG A 99 24.48 21.52 -10.26
N ARG A 100 24.12 20.71 -11.27
CA ARG A 100 24.77 19.41 -11.55
C ARG A 100 26.23 19.57 -11.95
N ASP A 101 26.57 20.71 -12.55
CA ASP A 101 27.91 21.07 -12.99
C ASP A 101 28.59 22.05 -12.02
N ASP A 102 28.12 22.11 -10.77
CA ASP A 102 28.58 23.02 -9.71
C ASP A 102 28.43 24.53 -10.02
N ASP A 103 27.74 24.90 -11.09
CA ASP A 103 27.40 26.28 -11.43
C ASP A 103 26.14 26.76 -10.70
N THR A 104 26.03 28.07 -10.45
CA THR A 104 24.87 28.70 -9.81
C THR A 104 24.23 29.76 -10.69
N LEU A 105 22.92 29.93 -10.55
CA LEU A 105 22.13 30.97 -11.22
C LEU A 105 21.67 32.02 -10.20
N GLU A 106 21.89 33.29 -10.52
CA GLU A 106 21.47 34.41 -9.69
C GLU A 106 20.51 35.32 -10.47
N ILE A 107 19.48 35.83 -9.78
CA ILE A 107 18.58 36.86 -10.32
C ILE A 107 19.24 38.22 -10.09
N ALA A 108 19.81 38.80 -11.15
CA ALA A 108 20.36 40.15 -11.07
C ALA A 108 19.25 41.20 -10.98
N GLU A 109 18.19 41.04 -11.76
CA GLU A 109 17.01 41.90 -11.72
C GLU A 109 15.73 41.08 -11.94
N GLY A 110 14.88 40.99 -10.92
CA GLY A 110 13.53 40.43 -11.06
C GLY A 110 12.48 41.50 -11.39
N TYR A 111 11.27 41.34 -10.84
CA TYR A 111 10.18 42.32 -10.93
C TYR A 111 10.62 43.75 -10.57
N ARG A 112 10.18 44.72 -11.38
CA ARG A 112 10.41 46.16 -11.17
C ARG A 112 9.10 46.92 -11.34
N THR A 113 8.84 47.90 -10.48
CA THR A 113 7.69 48.78 -10.71
C THR A 113 7.94 49.68 -11.92
N ALA A 114 6.89 50.26 -12.49
CA ALA A 114 7.02 51.24 -13.58
C ALA A 114 7.94 52.44 -13.23
N THR A 115 8.13 52.74 -11.94
CA THR A 115 9.05 53.79 -11.48
C THR A 115 10.51 53.32 -11.47
N ASP A 116 10.75 52.07 -11.09
CA ASP A 116 12.11 51.52 -10.90
C ASP A 116 12.75 51.08 -12.22
N SER A 117 11.94 50.63 -13.18
CA SER A 117 12.41 50.29 -14.54
C SER A 117 11.49 50.86 -15.61
N PRO A 118 11.54 52.18 -15.87
CA PRO A 118 10.64 52.82 -16.83
C PRO A 118 10.89 52.41 -18.29
N SER A 119 12.06 51.85 -18.60
CA SER A 119 12.47 51.47 -19.95
C SER A 119 12.25 50.00 -20.29
N ASP A 120 12.18 49.11 -19.29
CA ASP A 120 11.94 47.69 -19.51
C ASP A 120 10.56 47.30 -19.01
N VAL A 121 9.64 47.17 -19.96
CA VAL A 121 8.23 46.90 -19.70
C VAL A 121 7.99 45.44 -19.31
N TYR A 122 8.91 44.51 -19.63
CA TYR A 122 8.75 43.11 -19.23
C TYR A 122 9.12 42.87 -17.77
N LEU A 123 10.13 43.55 -17.23
CA LEU A 123 10.39 43.48 -15.78
C LEU A 123 9.20 44.01 -14.96
N GLN A 124 8.34 44.86 -15.54
CA GLN A 124 7.09 45.32 -14.93
C GLN A 124 5.96 44.28 -14.99
N SER A 125 6.06 43.26 -15.85
CA SER A 125 5.01 42.24 -15.97
C SER A 125 5.05 41.20 -14.87
N GLY A 126 6.14 41.11 -14.08
CA GLY A 126 6.31 40.06 -13.07
C GLY A 126 6.56 38.66 -13.62
N ALA A 127 6.76 38.54 -14.94
CA ALA A 127 7.09 37.29 -15.62
C ALA A 127 8.37 37.44 -16.46
N ALA A 128 9.32 38.22 -15.95
CA ALA A 128 10.64 38.39 -16.55
C ALA A 128 11.71 38.60 -15.49
N ALA A 129 12.94 38.19 -15.80
CA ALA A 129 14.11 38.40 -14.96
C ALA A 129 15.39 38.47 -15.79
N VAL A 130 16.29 39.37 -15.40
CA VAL A 130 17.69 39.35 -15.84
C VAL A 130 18.44 38.41 -14.92
N ILE A 131 18.99 37.34 -15.50
CA ILE A 131 19.74 36.31 -14.80
C ILE A 131 21.21 36.32 -15.21
N ILE A 132 22.07 35.96 -14.25
CA ILE A 132 23.52 35.87 -14.42
C ILE A 132 24.03 34.56 -13.79
N LEU A 133 25.17 34.10 -14.28
CA LEU A 133 25.88 32.98 -13.70
C LEU A 133 26.76 33.45 -12.54
N GLY A 134 26.97 32.58 -11.55
CA GLY A 134 27.87 32.87 -10.41
C GLY A 134 29.32 33.13 -10.85
N ASP A 135 30.09 33.80 -9.99
CA ASP A 135 31.44 34.30 -10.29
C ASP A 135 32.44 33.23 -10.79
N ASP A 136 32.26 31.97 -10.39
CA ASP A 136 33.14 30.83 -10.74
C ASP A 136 32.53 29.90 -11.80
N ALA A 137 31.47 30.33 -12.50
CA ALA A 137 30.74 29.47 -13.43
C ALA A 137 31.57 29.05 -14.65
N THR A 138 31.42 27.79 -15.05
CA THR A 138 32.06 27.23 -16.25
C THR A 138 31.18 27.32 -17.49
N THR A 139 29.86 27.38 -17.29
CA THR A 139 28.84 27.57 -18.31
C THR A 139 28.96 28.96 -18.95
N THR A 140 28.77 29.04 -20.25
CA THR A 140 28.71 30.30 -21.01
C THR A 140 27.30 30.86 -21.03
N ILE A 141 27.14 32.15 -21.30
CA ILE A 141 25.80 32.75 -21.40
C ILE A 141 24.96 32.15 -22.53
N GLN A 142 25.60 31.65 -23.59
CA GLN A 142 24.93 30.93 -24.67
C GLN A 142 24.44 29.55 -24.23
N GLU A 143 25.25 28.81 -23.47
CA GLU A 143 24.83 27.53 -22.88
C GLU A 143 23.71 27.74 -21.85
N LEU A 144 23.76 28.82 -21.06
CA LEU A 144 22.65 29.21 -20.20
C LEU A 144 21.36 29.45 -21.02
N ALA A 145 21.46 30.18 -22.13
CA ALA A 145 20.31 30.43 -23.00
C ALA A 145 19.75 29.12 -23.59
N ALA A 146 20.60 28.14 -23.93
CA ALA A 146 20.17 26.82 -24.40
C ALA A 146 19.40 26.06 -23.31
N ILE A 147 19.93 26.01 -22.08
CA ILE A 147 19.27 25.38 -20.94
C ILE A 147 17.92 26.05 -20.65
N VAL A 148 17.85 27.39 -20.75
CA VAL A 148 16.59 28.12 -20.56
C VAL A 148 15.58 27.78 -21.64
N ILE A 149 15.99 27.66 -22.91
CA ILE A 149 15.11 27.24 -24.01
C ILE A 149 14.56 25.83 -23.72
N GLU A 150 15.46 24.89 -23.39
CA GLU A 150 15.13 23.50 -23.10
C GLU A 150 14.08 23.36 -22.00
N ILE A 151 14.27 24.12 -20.91
CA ILE A 151 13.42 24.03 -19.72
C ILE A 151 12.12 24.84 -19.86
N CYS A 152 12.20 26.05 -20.38
CA CYS A 152 11.12 27.02 -20.24
C CYS A 152 10.12 26.99 -21.40
N VAL A 153 10.50 26.54 -22.59
CA VAL A 153 9.55 26.42 -23.72
C VAL A 153 8.39 25.46 -23.38
N PRO A 154 8.63 24.23 -22.88
CA PRO A 154 7.53 23.35 -22.49
C PRO A 154 6.67 23.91 -21.36
N ILE A 155 7.28 24.55 -20.35
CA ILE A 155 6.57 25.12 -19.19
C ILE A 155 5.67 26.29 -19.60
N PHE A 156 6.17 27.20 -20.44
CA PHE A 156 5.41 28.38 -20.86
C PHE A 156 4.24 27.99 -21.77
N GLN A 157 4.41 26.94 -22.56
CA GLN A 157 3.34 26.41 -23.38
C GLN A 157 2.14 25.90 -22.57
N GLU A 158 2.36 25.32 -21.38
CA GLU A 158 1.28 24.88 -20.49
C GLU A 158 0.39 26.03 -20.01
N VAL A 159 0.93 27.25 -19.99
CA VAL A 159 0.21 28.48 -19.64
C VAL A 159 -0.08 29.35 -20.88
N GLN A 160 -0.09 28.73 -22.07
CA GLN A 160 -0.39 29.36 -23.36
C GLN A 160 0.52 30.56 -23.70
N GLY A 161 1.71 30.63 -23.10
CA GLY A 161 2.67 31.69 -23.33
C GLY A 161 3.88 31.23 -24.15
N ASP A 162 4.54 32.18 -24.78
CA ASP A 162 5.76 31.95 -25.55
C ASP A 162 7.00 32.45 -24.80
N ILE A 163 8.17 31.88 -25.13
CA ILE A 163 9.44 32.30 -24.56
C ILE A 163 9.94 33.60 -25.21
N GLY A 164 10.45 34.53 -24.42
CA GLY A 164 11.30 35.60 -24.88
C GLY A 164 12.68 35.53 -24.25
N LEU A 165 13.71 35.76 -25.06
CA LEU A 165 15.08 35.91 -24.59
C LEU A 165 15.72 37.17 -25.17
N VAL A 166 16.34 37.97 -24.31
CA VAL A 166 17.21 39.08 -24.73
C VAL A 166 18.62 38.84 -24.22
N LEU A 167 19.55 38.67 -25.15
CA LEU A 167 20.96 38.46 -24.85
C LEU A 167 21.67 39.81 -24.66
N HIS A 168 22.23 40.01 -23.47
CA HIS A 168 23.09 41.14 -23.12
C HIS A 168 24.51 40.62 -22.85
N GLY A 169 25.57 41.33 -23.23
CA GLY A 169 26.98 41.00 -22.93
C GLY A 169 27.24 39.67 -22.22
N ASP A 170 27.17 39.68 -20.88
CA ASP A 170 27.30 38.55 -19.95
C ASP A 170 26.01 38.22 -19.16
N LYS A 171 24.83 38.70 -19.60
CA LYS A 171 23.54 38.51 -18.92
C LYS A 171 22.45 38.05 -19.87
N LEU A 172 21.44 37.37 -19.34
CA LEU A 172 20.29 36.93 -20.11
C LEU A 172 19.01 37.48 -19.49
N LEU A 173 18.20 38.20 -20.26
CA LEU A 173 16.82 38.50 -19.87
C LEU A 173 15.95 37.35 -20.36
N VAL A 174 15.28 36.68 -19.43
CA VAL A 174 14.27 35.66 -19.71
C VAL A 174 12.90 36.26 -19.43
N GLN A 175 11.96 36.07 -20.34
CA GLN A 175 10.60 36.60 -20.20
C GLN A 175 9.56 35.62 -20.74
N LEU A 176 8.41 35.57 -20.09
CA LEU A 176 7.17 35.03 -20.65
C LEU A 176 6.54 36.13 -21.53
N GLN A 177 6.28 35.84 -22.81
CA GLN A 177 5.60 36.76 -23.71
C GLN A 177 4.17 37.05 -23.22
N GLY A 178 3.68 38.23 -23.58
CA GLY A 178 2.31 38.62 -23.32
C GLY A 178 1.29 37.81 -24.13
N ALA A 179 0.09 37.63 -23.60
CA ALA A 179 -1.00 36.92 -24.30
C ALA A 179 -1.44 37.62 -25.61
N ASP A 180 -1.15 38.91 -25.75
CA ASP A 180 -1.45 39.71 -26.95
C ASP A 180 -0.29 39.73 -27.97
N GLU A 181 0.82 39.05 -27.67
CA GLU A 181 2.03 39.01 -28.50
C GLU A 181 2.12 37.66 -29.22
N THR A 182 2.66 37.68 -30.44
CA THR A 182 2.70 36.49 -31.32
C THR A 182 4.07 35.84 -31.28
N GLY A 183 4.17 34.68 -30.64
CA GLY A 183 5.29 33.75 -30.79
C GLY A 183 6.54 34.04 -30.00
N PRO A 184 7.52 33.12 -30.05
CA PRO A 184 8.79 33.30 -29.37
C PRO A 184 9.54 34.54 -29.87
N HIS A 185 10.15 35.27 -28.93
CA HIS A 185 10.90 36.50 -29.22
C HIS A 185 12.37 36.35 -28.83
N PHE A 186 13.28 36.42 -29.81
CA PHE A 186 14.71 36.34 -29.54
C PHE A 186 15.39 37.62 -30.01
N ARG A 187 16.12 38.29 -29.12
CA ARG A 187 16.83 39.53 -29.45
C ARG A 187 18.22 39.55 -28.85
N ALA A 188 19.16 40.20 -29.52
CA ALA A 188 20.50 40.43 -28.99
C ALA A 188 20.81 41.93 -28.98
N GLU A 189 21.26 42.44 -27.83
CA GLU A 189 21.66 43.84 -27.65
C GLU A 189 23.05 44.14 -28.21
N SER A 190 23.35 45.43 -28.38
CA SER A 190 24.66 45.86 -28.87
C SER A 190 25.78 45.45 -27.89
N GLY A 191 26.70 44.59 -28.35
CA GLY A 191 27.81 44.07 -27.53
C GLY A 191 27.62 42.62 -27.06
N ALA A 192 26.47 41.99 -27.34
CA ALA A 192 26.30 40.54 -27.19
C ALA A 192 27.19 39.76 -28.17
N ALA A 193 27.44 38.49 -27.85
CA ALA A 193 28.30 37.61 -28.65
C ALA A 193 27.73 37.25 -30.03
N MET A 194 26.43 37.42 -30.25
CA MET A 194 25.73 37.21 -31.50
C MET A 194 24.90 38.44 -31.85
N ASP A 195 24.65 38.68 -33.15
CA ASP A 195 23.62 39.62 -33.57
C ASP A 195 22.22 38.97 -33.48
N THR A 196 21.17 39.79 -33.57
CA THR A 196 19.79 39.33 -33.37
C THR A 196 19.39 38.23 -34.37
N ALA A 197 19.72 38.37 -35.66
CA ALA A 197 19.34 37.39 -36.67
C ALA A 197 20.05 36.04 -36.48
N THR A 198 21.32 36.07 -36.06
CA THR A 198 22.08 34.86 -35.72
C THR A 198 21.51 34.21 -34.47
N PHE A 199 21.19 34.99 -33.44
CA PHE A 199 20.61 34.50 -32.19
C PHE A 199 19.22 33.89 -32.40
N GLU A 200 18.34 34.54 -33.18
CA GLU A 200 17.03 33.97 -33.56
C GLU A 200 17.19 32.61 -34.27
N THR A 201 18.08 32.53 -35.26
CA THR A 201 18.31 31.29 -36.01
C THR A 201 18.82 30.18 -35.09
N TRP A 202 19.78 30.51 -34.21
CA TRP A 202 20.35 29.59 -33.25
C TRP A 202 19.32 29.13 -32.21
N ALA A 203 18.54 30.05 -31.63
CA ALA A 203 17.56 29.74 -30.59
C ALA A 203 16.46 28.79 -31.11
N TRP A 204 16.01 28.99 -32.34
CA TRP A 204 15.10 28.03 -32.97
C TRP A 204 15.74 26.66 -33.21
N GLY A 205 17.04 26.60 -33.52
CA GLY A 205 17.77 25.33 -33.57
C GLY A 205 17.85 24.65 -32.19
N GLN A 206 17.97 25.42 -31.11
CA GLN A 206 17.91 24.89 -29.75
C GLN A 206 16.51 24.39 -29.38
N ILE A 207 15.44 25.01 -29.88
CA ILE A 207 14.08 24.46 -29.76
C ILE A 207 13.99 23.12 -30.50
N ASP A 208 14.55 23.02 -31.71
CA ASP A 208 14.59 21.74 -32.43
C ASP A 208 15.36 20.66 -31.63
N GLU A 209 16.46 21.01 -30.99
CA GLU A 209 17.24 20.10 -30.11
C GLU A 209 16.49 19.74 -28.81
N THR A 210 15.69 20.65 -28.25
CA THR A 210 14.89 20.42 -27.03
C THR A 210 13.87 19.29 -27.21
N TYR A 211 13.31 19.17 -28.41
CA TYR A 211 12.31 18.16 -28.76
C TYR A 211 12.93 16.88 -29.34
N GLU A 212 14.24 16.67 -29.15
CA GLU A 212 14.89 15.39 -29.34
C GLU A 212 14.83 14.59 -28.02
N PRO A 213 14.24 13.39 -28.01
CA PRO A 213 14.05 12.64 -26.78
C PRO A 213 15.39 12.20 -26.18
N ILE A 214 15.57 12.44 -24.87
CA ILE A 214 16.77 12.05 -24.12
C ILE A 214 17.01 10.54 -24.18
N SER A 215 15.94 9.76 -24.19
CA SER A 215 15.98 8.30 -24.26
C SER A 215 14.91 7.77 -25.21
N ILE A 216 15.30 6.83 -26.06
CA ILE A 216 14.43 6.16 -27.02
C ILE A 216 14.36 4.68 -26.62
N PRO A 217 13.17 4.07 -26.53
CA PRO A 217 13.04 2.62 -26.33
C PRO A 217 13.80 1.82 -27.38
N GLU A 218 14.34 0.66 -27.02
CA GLU A 218 14.93 -0.24 -28.02
C GLU A 218 13.83 -0.82 -28.91
N CYS A 219 13.93 -0.63 -30.23
CA CYS A 219 13.01 -1.23 -31.19
C CYS A 219 13.75 -2.17 -32.14
N PRO A 220 13.86 -3.47 -31.81
CA PRO A 220 14.69 -4.40 -32.56
C PRO A 220 14.16 -4.61 -33.98
N ALA A 221 15.02 -5.09 -34.88
CA ALA A 221 14.68 -5.25 -36.30
C ALA A 221 13.58 -6.30 -36.55
N ASP A 222 13.37 -7.21 -35.60
CA ASP A 222 12.33 -8.23 -35.56
C ASP A 222 11.12 -7.84 -34.68
N ALA A 223 11.03 -6.57 -34.26
CA ALA A 223 9.85 -6.02 -33.60
C ALA A 223 8.58 -6.26 -34.43
N GLU A 224 7.45 -6.37 -33.76
CA GLU A 224 6.15 -6.57 -34.40
C GLU A 224 5.87 -5.47 -35.44
N THR A 225 5.62 -5.88 -36.68
CA THR A 225 5.28 -4.98 -37.79
C THR A 225 3.85 -5.27 -38.24
N LEU A 226 3.15 -4.25 -38.71
CA LEU A 226 1.81 -4.41 -39.27
C LEU A 226 1.85 -4.44 -40.79
N ALA A 227 1.24 -5.47 -41.40
CA ALA A 227 0.90 -5.45 -42.81
C ALA A 227 -0.30 -4.54 -43.07
N SER A 228 -0.50 -4.16 -44.34
CA SER A 228 -1.64 -3.31 -44.71
C SER A 228 -2.98 -3.96 -44.31
N GLY A 229 -3.76 -3.23 -43.52
CA GLY A 229 -5.06 -3.66 -42.96
C GLY A 229 -4.96 -4.29 -41.57
N GLU A 230 -3.77 -4.44 -41.00
CA GLU A 230 -3.58 -4.95 -39.63
C GLU A 230 -3.56 -3.83 -38.59
N THR A 231 -3.90 -4.21 -37.36
CA THR A 231 -4.02 -3.33 -36.19
C THR A 231 -3.22 -3.88 -35.00
N TYR A 232 -2.79 -2.98 -34.13
CA TYR A 232 -2.27 -3.25 -32.81
C TYR A 232 -3.11 -2.46 -31.78
N PRO A 233 -3.61 -3.07 -30.69
CA PRO A 233 -3.54 -4.50 -30.37
C PRO A 233 -4.27 -5.37 -31.40
N ALA A 234 -3.76 -6.58 -31.63
CA ALA A 234 -4.33 -7.49 -32.63
C ALA A 234 -5.78 -7.88 -32.29
N GLY A 235 -6.66 -7.83 -33.29
CA GLY A 235 -8.07 -8.20 -33.15
C GLY A 235 -8.99 -7.04 -32.75
N VAL A 236 -8.45 -5.85 -32.50
CA VAL A 236 -9.23 -4.62 -32.31
C VAL A 236 -9.49 -3.95 -33.66
N SER A 237 -10.77 -3.69 -33.98
CA SER A 237 -11.17 -3.11 -35.27
C SER A 237 -11.48 -1.62 -35.22
N ALA A 238 -11.76 -1.08 -34.05
CA ALA A 238 -12.07 0.32 -33.83
C ALA A 238 -11.10 0.88 -32.78
N PRO A 239 -10.42 2.01 -33.03
CA PRO A 239 -9.43 2.54 -32.09
C PRO A 239 -10.03 2.83 -30.71
N GLU A 240 -11.31 3.23 -30.65
CA GLU A 240 -12.03 3.54 -29.43
C GLU A 240 -12.14 2.33 -28.48
N ASP A 241 -12.18 1.11 -29.01
CA ASP A 241 -12.18 -0.11 -28.18
C ASP A 241 -10.84 -0.34 -27.45
N ALA A 242 -9.73 0.22 -27.97
CA ALA A 242 -8.40 0.11 -27.37
C ALA A 242 -8.05 1.30 -26.46
N VAL A 243 -8.51 2.51 -26.82
CA VAL A 243 -8.06 3.76 -26.18
C VAL A 243 -9.18 4.64 -25.62
N GLY A 244 -10.43 4.17 -25.68
CA GLY A 244 -11.63 4.83 -25.16
C GLY A 244 -12.21 5.87 -26.13
N VAL A 245 -13.53 6.04 -26.14
CA VAL A 245 -14.24 6.99 -27.02
C VAL A 245 -13.94 8.45 -26.65
N ILE A 246 -14.21 9.38 -27.56
CA ILE A 246 -14.24 10.82 -27.21
C ILE A 246 -15.40 11.12 -26.24
N ASP A 247 -15.23 12.08 -25.34
CA ASP A 247 -16.36 12.70 -24.63
C ASP A 247 -17.14 13.61 -25.59
N TYR A 248 -16.40 14.53 -26.21
CA TYR A 248 -16.93 15.45 -27.19
C TYR A 248 -15.79 16.02 -28.05
N PRO A 249 -16.11 16.55 -29.24
CA PRO A 249 -15.14 17.33 -29.99
C PRO A 249 -14.63 18.51 -29.17
N VAL A 250 -13.31 18.61 -29.01
CA VAL A 250 -12.61 19.78 -28.47
C VAL A 250 -12.45 20.77 -29.60
N THR A 251 -13.15 21.89 -29.47
CA THR A 251 -13.13 22.98 -30.45
C THR A 251 -12.49 24.21 -29.81
N ARG A 252 -12.01 25.15 -30.61
CA ARG A 252 -11.32 26.35 -30.08
C ARG A 252 -12.20 27.26 -29.21
N ASP A 253 -13.52 27.13 -29.29
CA ASP A 253 -14.47 27.84 -28.41
C ASP A 253 -14.69 27.14 -27.07
N LYS A 254 -14.33 25.85 -26.96
CA LYS A 254 -14.19 25.14 -25.68
C LYS A 254 -12.84 25.46 -25.07
N VAL A 255 -12.69 26.72 -24.65
CA VAL A 255 -11.42 27.33 -24.24
C VAL A 255 -10.69 26.49 -23.19
N GLU A 256 -11.39 26.01 -22.16
CA GLU A 256 -10.73 25.28 -21.06
C GLU A 256 -10.19 23.91 -21.49
N ASP A 257 -10.91 23.14 -22.31
CA ASP A 257 -10.40 21.87 -22.83
C ASP A 257 -9.31 22.09 -23.88
N PHE A 258 -9.45 23.12 -24.72
CA PHE A 258 -8.46 23.43 -25.74
C PHE A 258 -7.11 23.89 -25.15
N LYS A 259 -7.13 24.56 -23.99
CA LYS A 259 -5.91 24.91 -23.21
C LYS A 259 -5.11 23.68 -22.79
N ARG A 260 -5.78 22.53 -22.57
CA ARG A 260 -5.14 21.27 -22.14
C ARG A 260 -4.35 20.59 -23.25
N LEU A 261 -4.66 20.90 -24.51
CA LEU A 261 -3.87 20.45 -25.65
C LEU A 261 -2.55 21.23 -25.73
N VAL A 262 -1.53 20.60 -26.29
CA VAL A 262 -0.22 21.19 -26.55
C VAL A 262 0.04 21.20 -28.06
N GLN A 263 1.03 21.98 -28.48
CA GLN A 263 1.42 22.12 -29.89
C GLN A 263 2.88 21.72 -30.08
N TYR A 264 3.21 20.86 -31.04
CA TYR A 264 4.59 20.52 -31.33
C TYR A 264 5.36 21.72 -31.94
N PRO A 265 6.37 22.30 -31.26
CA PRO A 265 6.98 23.57 -31.68
C PRO A 265 8.17 23.43 -32.61
N ALA A 266 8.81 22.26 -32.64
CA ALA A 266 10.01 22.00 -33.42
C ALA A 266 9.73 21.64 -34.89
N ASN A 267 10.80 21.51 -35.69
CA ASN A 267 10.79 21.16 -37.12
C ASN A 267 11.37 19.77 -37.41
N ASN A 268 11.51 18.93 -36.38
CA ASN A 268 11.97 17.54 -36.54
C ASN A 268 10.90 16.68 -37.24
N ILE A 269 9.63 17.07 -37.12
CA ILE A 269 8.48 16.49 -37.81
C ILE A 269 8.04 17.43 -38.94
N VAL A 270 7.68 16.85 -40.08
CA VAL A 270 7.03 17.57 -41.18
C VAL A 270 5.52 17.52 -40.95
N PHE A 271 4.85 18.65 -40.90
CA PHE A 271 3.39 18.71 -40.87
C PHE A 271 2.89 19.03 -42.27
N GLU A 272 1.79 18.39 -42.66
CA GLU A 272 1.01 18.84 -43.80
C GLU A 272 0.41 20.23 -43.50
N ASN A 273 -0.11 20.87 -44.53
CA ASN A 273 -0.52 22.28 -44.45
C ASN A 273 -1.75 22.50 -45.32
N GLU A 274 -2.69 21.57 -45.24
CA GLU A 274 -3.96 21.60 -45.96
C GLU A 274 -4.92 22.65 -45.37
N GLU A 275 -4.73 23.00 -44.09
CA GLU A 275 -5.52 23.94 -43.29
C GLU A 275 -5.27 25.42 -43.62
N ARG A 276 -4.30 25.73 -44.50
CA ARG A 276 -3.88 27.10 -44.81
C ARG A 276 -4.86 27.91 -45.65
N SER A 277 -5.92 27.29 -46.17
CA SER A 277 -6.88 27.97 -47.04
C SER A 277 -7.95 28.69 -46.21
N GLY A 278 -8.40 29.86 -46.68
CA GLY A 278 -9.42 30.64 -45.95
C GLY A 278 -10.79 29.96 -45.81
N ALA A 279 -11.01 28.82 -46.49
CA ALA A 279 -12.19 27.96 -46.31
C ALA A 279 -12.01 26.94 -45.17
N TRP A 280 -10.77 26.71 -44.73
CA TRP A 280 -10.41 25.73 -43.71
C TRP A 280 -10.21 26.38 -42.34
N CYS A 281 -9.47 27.48 -42.29
CA CYS A 281 -9.13 28.17 -41.04
C CYS A 281 -10.24 29.14 -40.55
N GLY A 282 -11.43 28.61 -40.31
CA GLY A 282 -12.40 29.30 -39.46
C GLY A 282 -13.82 29.41 -40.00
N SER A 283 -14.74 29.46 -39.05
CA SER A 283 -15.96 30.23 -39.20
C SER A 283 -15.62 31.68 -39.56
N ALA A 284 -16.52 32.37 -40.27
CA ALA A 284 -16.36 33.74 -40.76
C ALA A 284 -15.98 34.82 -39.70
N ALA A 285 -15.83 34.46 -38.43
CA ALA A 285 -15.51 35.33 -37.30
C ALA A 285 -14.01 35.55 -37.03
N ARG A 286 -13.09 34.65 -37.44
CA ARG A 286 -11.67 34.68 -37.01
C ARG A 286 -10.67 35.38 -37.95
N GLY A 287 -10.82 35.28 -39.26
CA GLY A 287 -10.05 36.08 -40.22
C GLY A 287 -8.54 35.76 -40.39
N ARG A 288 -7.97 34.69 -39.82
CA ARG A 288 -6.54 34.30 -40.04
C ARG A 288 -6.31 32.78 -40.00
N CYS A 289 -5.61 32.24 -41.02
CA CYS A 289 -5.04 30.89 -41.01
C CYS A 289 -3.62 30.88 -40.45
N VAL A 290 -3.26 29.82 -39.73
CA VAL A 290 -1.88 29.55 -39.28
C VAL A 290 -1.24 28.52 -40.22
N ASP A 291 0.02 28.74 -40.61
CA ASP A 291 0.77 27.84 -41.49
C ASP A 291 1.44 26.74 -40.65
N CYS A 292 1.04 25.50 -40.89
CA CYS A 292 1.54 24.32 -40.17
C CYS A 292 2.92 23.86 -40.65
N SER A 293 3.29 24.19 -41.90
CA SER A 293 4.56 23.76 -42.52
C SER A 293 5.78 24.54 -42.02
N THR A 294 5.57 25.65 -41.33
CA THR A 294 6.61 26.49 -40.74
C THR A 294 6.69 26.30 -39.23
N LYS A 295 7.68 26.93 -38.58
CA LYS A 295 7.75 27.06 -37.11
C LYS A 295 6.44 27.59 -36.55
N ILE A 296 6.16 27.29 -35.28
CA ILE A 296 4.95 27.80 -34.62
C ILE A 296 4.87 29.32 -34.70
N LEU A 297 3.65 29.83 -34.90
CA LEU A 297 3.38 31.25 -34.88
C LEU A 297 3.33 31.78 -33.44
N GLY A 298 2.79 30.98 -32.53
CA GLY A 298 2.77 31.21 -31.09
C GLY A 298 2.00 30.13 -30.34
N SER A 299 2.02 30.23 -29.02
CA SER A 299 1.42 29.26 -28.09
C SER A 299 0.01 29.66 -27.64
N THR A 300 -0.42 30.88 -27.98
CA THR A 300 -1.79 31.37 -27.77
C THR A 300 -2.80 30.49 -28.52
N LEU A 301 -4.03 30.41 -28.02
CA LEU A 301 -5.04 29.51 -28.58
C LEU A 301 -5.38 29.83 -30.06
N ASP A 302 -5.29 31.09 -30.47
CA ASP A 302 -5.59 31.50 -31.85
C ASP A 302 -4.40 31.34 -32.80
N ASP A 303 -3.16 31.31 -32.29
CA ASP A 303 -1.93 31.14 -33.10
C ASP A 303 -1.49 29.67 -33.24
N ARG A 304 -2.23 28.74 -32.64
CA ARG A 304 -2.00 27.29 -32.79
C ARG A 304 -2.47 26.79 -34.15
N CYS A 305 -1.61 26.11 -34.89
CA CYS A 305 -1.92 25.32 -36.08
C CYS A 305 -2.58 23.99 -35.67
N ALA A 306 -3.62 23.55 -36.39
CA ALA A 306 -4.43 22.40 -36.02
C ALA A 306 -3.62 21.09 -35.98
N ASP A 307 -2.86 20.82 -37.05
CA ASP A 307 -2.02 19.63 -37.21
C ASP A 307 -0.86 19.50 -36.23
N ARG A 308 -0.45 20.62 -35.63
CA ARG A 308 0.57 20.61 -34.58
C ARG A 308 -0.03 20.42 -33.20
N VAL A 309 -1.35 20.58 -33.04
CA VAL A 309 -2.06 20.48 -31.77
C VAL A 309 -2.44 19.02 -31.50
N MET A 310 -2.19 18.59 -30.27
CA MET A 310 -2.45 17.23 -29.81
C MET A 310 -2.46 17.17 -28.28
N THR A 311 -2.85 16.03 -27.73
CA THR A 311 -2.67 15.75 -26.31
C THR A 311 -1.19 15.60 -25.95
N LYS A 312 -0.85 15.83 -24.68
CA LYS A 312 0.52 15.67 -24.17
C LYS A 312 1.07 14.25 -24.39
N GLY A 313 0.23 13.22 -24.25
CA GLY A 313 0.59 11.83 -24.55
C GLY A 313 0.92 11.60 -26.03
N MET A 314 0.09 12.11 -26.95
CA MET A 314 0.37 12.02 -28.38
C MET A 314 1.68 12.73 -28.75
N LEU A 315 1.95 13.92 -28.18
CA LEU A 315 3.20 14.64 -28.40
C LEU A 315 4.41 13.80 -27.99
N PHE A 316 4.36 13.15 -26.82
CA PHE A 316 5.41 12.27 -26.33
C PHE A 316 5.66 11.05 -27.25
N VAL A 317 4.60 10.46 -27.82
CA VAL A 317 4.71 9.38 -28.80
C VAL A 317 5.41 9.88 -30.07
N LEU A 318 4.96 11.02 -30.63
CA LEU A 318 5.54 11.56 -31.86
C LEU A 318 7.00 11.97 -31.70
N GLU A 319 7.39 12.52 -30.54
CA GLU A 319 8.79 12.85 -30.22
C GLU A 319 9.73 11.64 -30.29
N LYS A 320 9.27 10.48 -29.80
CA LYS A 320 10.07 9.24 -29.85
C LYS A 320 10.07 8.62 -31.23
N VAL A 321 8.91 8.55 -31.89
CA VAL A 321 8.78 7.96 -33.23
C VAL A 321 9.59 8.76 -34.25
N GLN A 322 9.54 10.09 -34.20
CA GLN A 322 10.32 10.92 -35.14
C GLN A 322 11.81 10.63 -35.02
N ARG A 323 12.30 10.42 -33.79
CA ARG A 323 13.70 10.15 -33.55
C ARG A 323 14.11 8.76 -34.07
N MET A 324 13.29 7.74 -33.82
CA MET A 324 13.50 6.39 -34.38
C MET A 324 13.55 6.42 -35.92
N VAL A 325 12.67 7.21 -36.54
CA VAL A 325 12.67 7.41 -38.01
C VAL A 325 13.97 8.03 -38.48
N GLN A 326 14.46 9.08 -37.82
CA GLN A 326 15.72 9.74 -38.21
C GLN A 326 16.93 8.83 -38.05
N ASP A 327 16.97 8.04 -36.96
CA ASP A 327 18.08 7.12 -36.67
C ASP A 327 18.14 5.95 -37.66
N GLU A 328 16.98 5.40 -38.08
CA GLU A 328 16.94 4.27 -39.02
C GLU A 328 16.98 4.69 -40.50
N PHE A 329 16.30 5.79 -40.85
CA PHE A 329 16.14 6.24 -42.23
C PHE A 329 16.89 7.56 -42.47
N ALA A 330 18.15 7.44 -42.86
CA ALA A 330 19.00 8.59 -43.13
C ALA A 330 18.35 9.63 -44.08
N GLY A 331 18.14 10.85 -43.57
CA GLY A 331 17.56 11.97 -44.32
C GLY A 331 16.04 11.95 -44.47
N VAL A 332 15.35 11.01 -43.83
CA VAL A 332 13.88 10.92 -43.79
C VAL A 332 13.39 11.45 -42.44
N LYS A 333 12.29 12.21 -42.48
CA LYS A 333 11.59 12.69 -41.29
C LYS A 333 10.22 12.03 -41.18
N LEU A 334 9.71 11.94 -39.96
CA LEU A 334 8.30 11.66 -39.73
C LEU A 334 7.47 12.78 -40.35
N LYS A 335 6.38 12.41 -41.02
CA LYS A 335 5.41 13.36 -41.56
C LYS A 335 4.03 13.10 -40.97
N VAL A 336 3.44 14.11 -40.35
CA VAL A 336 2.05 14.11 -39.89
C VAL A 336 1.20 14.69 -41.01
N LEU A 337 0.18 13.94 -41.41
CA LEU A 337 -0.82 14.36 -42.39
C LEU A 337 -2.04 15.01 -41.73
N GLU A 338 -2.37 14.57 -40.52
CA GLU A 338 -3.51 15.08 -39.75
C GLU A 338 -3.29 14.78 -38.26
N ALA A 339 -3.61 15.70 -37.36
CA ALA A 339 -3.59 15.45 -35.91
C ALA A 339 -4.89 15.91 -35.21
N TRP A 340 -4.99 17.14 -34.74
CA TRP A 340 -6.25 17.65 -34.20
C TRP A 340 -7.07 18.31 -35.31
N ASP A 341 -8.24 17.73 -35.60
CA ASP A 341 -9.15 18.22 -36.64
C ASP A 341 -10.14 19.23 -36.07
N GLU A 342 -10.34 20.35 -36.77
CA GLU A 342 -11.27 21.41 -36.38
C GLU A 342 -12.36 21.66 -37.43
N PRO A 343 -13.59 22.01 -37.02
CA PRO A 343 -14.65 22.36 -37.96
C PRO A 343 -14.29 23.54 -38.87
N HIS A 344 -14.60 23.41 -40.17
CA HIS A 344 -14.35 24.46 -41.16
C HIS A 344 -15.54 24.74 -42.10
N GLU A 345 -15.39 25.68 -43.04
CA GLU A 345 -16.48 26.10 -43.94
C GLU A 345 -16.95 24.95 -44.83
N GLY A 346 -16.03 24.09 -45.27
CA GLY A 346 -16.30 22.91 -46.09
C GLY A 346 -16.84 21.71 -45.31
N ALA A 347 -16.51 21.61 -44.02
CA ALA A 347 -16.94 20.53 -43.14
C ALA A 347 -17.21 21.07 -41.72
N THR A 348 -18.47 21.43 -41.46
CA THR A 348 -18.89 22.08 -40.19
C THR A 348 -18.83 21.16 -38.97
N SER A 349 -18.49 19.89 -39.15
CA SER A 349 -18.28 18.91 -38.08
C SER A 349 -16.85 18.35 -38.06
N GLY A 350 -15.96 18.89 -38.89
CA GLY A 350 -14.66 18.28 -39.22
C GLY A 350 -14.74 17.26 -40.35
N ASP A 351 -13.58 16.81 -40.83
CA ASP A 351 -13.41 15.92 -41.97
C ASP A 351 -13.46 14.43 -41.59
N HIS A 352 -13.37 14.10 -40.30
CA HIS A 352 -13.50 12.74 -39.81
C HIS A 352 -14.94 12.32 -39.46
N THR A 353 -15.14 11.01 -39.34
CA THR A 353 -16.41 10.46 -38.86
C THR A 353 -16.71 10.91 -37.43
N ALA A 354 -18.00 11.03 -37.10
CA ALA A 354 -18.43 11.31 -35.73
C ALA A 354 -17.83 10.28 -34.76
N GLY A 355 -17.27 10.76 -33.63
CA GLY A 355 -16.57 9.91 -32.66
C GLY A 355 -15.05 9.84 -32.84
N SER A 356 -14.52 10.39 -33.94
CA SER A 356 -13.07 10.36 -34.21
C SER A 356 -12.24 10.99 -33.10
N LEU A 357 -11.17 10.29 -32.73
CA LEU A 357 -10.18 10.72 -31.74
C LEU A 357 -9.34 11.92 -32.19
N HIS A 358 -9.33 12.25 -33.49
CA HIS A 358 -8.75 13.49 -34.01
C HIS A 358 -9.40 14.72 -33.36
N TYR A 359 -10.69 14.66 -33.04
CA TYR A 359 -11.41 15.80 -32.44
C TYR A 359 -11.00 16.13 -31.00
N GLU A 360 -10.25 15.25 -30.33
CA GLU A 360 -9.67 15.51 -29.01
C GLU A 360 -8.13 15.61 -29.07
N GLY A 361 -7.53 15.61 -30.26
CA GLY A 361 -6.07 15.59 -30.43
C GLY A 361 -5.42 14.30 -29.89
N ARG A 362 -6.19 13.20 -29.83
CA ARG A 362 -5.73 11.88 -29.38
C ARG A 362 -5.40 10.92 -30.53
N ALA A 363 -5.54 11.35 -31.78
CA ALA A 363 -5.13 10.58 -32.94
C ALA A 363 -4.20 11.37 -33.86
N ALA A 364 -3.39 10.65 -34.63
CA ALA A 364 -2.54 11.22 -35.66
C ALA A 364 -2.45 10.29 -36.87
N THR A 365 -2.41 10.88 -38.06
CA THR A 365 -2.19 10.19 -39.33
C THR A 365 -0.75 10.43 -39.77
N LEU A 366 0.04 9.36 -39.88
CA LEU A 366 1.48 9.41 -40.05
C LEU A 366 1.93 8.81 -41.39
N THR A 367 2.95 9.41 -41.98
CA THR A 367 3.70 8.89 -43.11
C THR A 367 5.17 9.34 -43.01
N LEU A 368 5.95 9.13 -44.07
CA LEU A 368 7.35 9.55 -44.13
C LEU A 368 7.54 10.66 -45.16
N SER A 369 8.50 11.55 -44.89
CA SER A 369 8.77 12.71 -45.75
C SER A 369 9.21 12.36 -47.18
N ASP A 370 9.69 11.14 -47.41
CA ASP A 370 10.08 10.63 -48.73
C ASP A 370 8.96 9.89 -49.48
N GLY A 371 7.83 9.64 -48.82
CA GLY A 371 6.65 8.95 -49.38
C GLY A 371 6.87 7.46 -49.68
N ASP A 372 7.92 6.83 -49.14
CA ASP A 372 8.21 5.41 -49.40
C ASP A 372 7.32 4.48 -48.57
N ALA A 373 6.23 4.02 -49.18
CA ALA A 373 5.28 3.10 -48.56
C ALA A 373 5.89 1.77 -48.08
N SER A 374 7.05 1.36 -48.62
CA SER A 374 7.71 0.11 -48.19
C SER A 374 8.29 0.18 -46.77
N LYS A 375 8.40 1.39 -46.20
CA LYS A 375 8.89 1.64 -44.85
C LYS A 375 7.76 1.76 -43.82
N LEU A 376 6.49 1.83 -44.24
CA LEU A 376 5.35 1.98 -43.33
C LEU A 376 5.19 0.82 -42.35
N PRO A 377 5.44 -0.46 -42.70
CA PRO A 377 5.44 -1.54 -41.71
C PRO A 377 6.46 -1.32 -40.58
N ARG A 378 7.59 -0.68 -40.90
CA ARG A 378 8.61 -0.34 -39.91
C ARG A 378 8.24 0.89 -39.09
N LEU A 379 7.60 1.89 -39.69
CA LEU A 379 7.01 3.02 -38.96
C LEU A 379 5.94 2.54 -37.96
N ALA A 380 5.08 1.59 -38.35
CA ALA A 380 4.12 0.96 -37.44
C ALA A 380 4.82 0.27 -36.27
N ALA A 381 5.92 -0.44 -36.52
CA ALA A 381 6.72 -1.06 -35.47
C ALA A 381 7.29 -0.04 -34.48
N PHE A 382 7.77 1.12 -34.95
CA PHE A 382 8.21 2.20 -34.05
C PHE A 382 7.08 2.69 -33.15
N CYS A 383 5.88 2.88 -33.68
CA CYS A 383 4.72 3.29 -32.90
C CYS A 383 4.39 2.26 -31.81
N ILE A 384 4.46 0.95 -32.12
CA ILE A 384 4.27 -0.13 -31.15
C ILE A 384 5.39 -0.14 -30.09
N CYS A 385 6.64 0.02 -30.50
CA CYS A 385 7.81 0.03 -29.60
C CYS A 385 7.81 1.20 -28.60
N VAL A 386 7.14 2.32 -28.92
CA VAL A 386 6.96 3.44 -28.00
C VAL A 386 5.67 3.34 -27.19
N GLU A 387 5.00 2.18 -27.25
CA GLU A 387 3.77 1.85 -26.52
C GLU A 387 2.56 2.70 -26.91
N ALA A 388 2.43 3.03 -28.21
CA ALA A 388 1.25 3.72 -28.71
C ALA A 388 -0.03 2.90 -28.44
N GLY A 389 -1.09 3.57 -27.97
CA GLY A 389 -2.31 2.91 -27.49
C GLY A 389 -3.06 2.10 -28.55
N PHE A 390 -3.01 2.56 -29.81
CA PHE A 390 -3.53 1.85 -30.99
C PHE A 390 -2.73 2.25 -32.23
N VAL A 391 -2.46 1.28 -33.11
CA VAL A 391 -1.76 1.49 -34.38
C VAL A 391 -2.48 0.71 -35.48
N GLU A 392 -2.77 1.35 -36.61
CA GLU A 392 -3.37 0.70 -37.77
C GLU A 392 -2.61 1.06 -39.05
N HIS A 393 -2.24 0.04 -39.83
CA HIS A 393 -1.61 0.24 -41.13
C HIS A 393 -2.68 0.37 -42.23
N LYS A 394 -3.05 1.59 -42.61
CA LYS A 394 -4.10 1.85 -43.62
C LYS A 394 -3.65 1.64 -45.07
N GLY A 395 -2.35 1.49 -45.31
CA GLY A 395 -1.77 1.09 -46.61
C GLY A 395 -0.82 2.15 -47.18
N ASP A 396 -1.28 3.39 -47.23
CA ASP A 396 -0.52 4.58 -47.64
C ASP A 396 -0.09 5.48 -46.46
N HIS A 397 -0.65 5.24 -45.28
CA HIS A 397 -0.30 5.89 -44.01
C HIS A 397 -0.49 4.92 -42.83
N ILE A 398 0.01 5.34 -41.67
CA ILE A 398 -0.21 4.71 -40.37
C ILE A 398 -1.14 5.61 -39.57
N PHE A 399 -2.24 5.07 -39.07
CA PHE A 399 -3.10 5.75 -38.10
C PHE A 399 -2.66 5.34 -36.70
N ILE A 400 -2.51 6.30 -35.79
CA ILE A 400 -2.26 6.02 -34.38
C ILE A 400 -3.26 6.74 -33.49
N ALA A 401 -3.52 6.18 -32.31
CA ALA A 401 -4.34 6.82 -31.30
C ALA A 401 -3.87 6.49 -29.87
N GLU A 402 -4.11 7.44 -28.97
CA GLU A 402 -3.67 7.36 -27.57
C GLU A 402 -4.80 7.32 -26.55
N ARG A 403 -4.51 6.64 -25.44
CA ARG A 403 -5.39 6.62 -24.26
C ARG A 403 -5.48 8.02 -23.67
N LYS A 404 -6.59 8.31 -23.00
CA LYS A 404 -6.63 9.47 -22.10
C LYS A 404 -5.58 9.27 -21.01
N GLN A 405 -4.81 10.33 -20.76
CA GLN A 405 -3.86 10.38 -19.68
C GLN A 405 -3.77 11.82 -19.18
N GLU A 406 -3.44 11.95 -17.91
CA GLU A 406 -3.01 13.22 -17.33
C GLU A 406 -1.51 13.45 -17.62
N GLY A 407 -1.14 14.69 -17.98
CA GLY A 407 0.26 15.07 -18.17
C GLY A 407 0.95 14.47 -19.41
N PHE A 408 2.27 14.70 -19.50
CA PHE A 408 3.13 14.18 -20.60
C PHE A 408 3.49 12.71 -20.42
N SER A 409 3.63 12.25 -19.19
CA SER A 409 3.91 10.86 -18.86
C SER A 409 2.73 10.27 -18.11
N PRO A 410 2.26 9.07 -18.50
CA PRO A 410 1.14 8.43 -17.81
C PRO A 410 1.52 8.07 -16.37
N THR A 411 0.65 8.42 -15.41
CA THR A 411 0.70 7.88 -14.05
C THR A 411 -0.03 6.54 -14.03
N PHE A 412 0.69 5.46 -13.77
CA PHE A 412 0.13 4.11 -13.66
C PHE A 412 -0.17 3.76 -12.20
N ILE A 413 -1.36 3.21 -11.96
CA ILE A 413 -1.79 2.70 -10.65
C ILE A 413 -2.05 1.20 -10.78
N ASP A 414 -1.31 0.41 -10.01
CA ASP A 414 -1.40 -1.05 -10.02
C ASP A 414 -2.50 -1.54 -9.07
N PHE A 415 -3.35 -2.40 -9.61
CA PHE A 415 -4.34 -3.21 -8.91
C PHE A 415 -3.92 -4.69 -9.01
N PRO A 416 -4.49 -5.59 -8.18
CA PRO A 416 -4.12 -7.00 -8.18
C PRO A 416 -4.12 -7.67 -9.57
N GLU A 417 -5.10 -7.36 -10.44
CA GLU A 417 -5.24 -7.99 -11.76
C GLU A 417 -5.15 -7.00 -12.95
N ALA A 418 -4.97 -5.70 -12.71
CA ALA A 418 -4.90 -4.68 -13.77
C ALA A 418 -4.04 -3.47 -13.40
N THR A 419 -3.56 -2.75 -14.41
CA THR A 419 -2.94 -1.43 -14.25
C THR A 419 -3.83 -0.38 -14.93
N LEU A 420 -4.21 0.66 -14.18
CA LEU A 420 -5.02 1.77 -14.68
C LEU A 420 -4.16 3.03 -14.85
N ILE A 421 -4.61 3.96 -15.69
CA ILE A 421 -3.93 5.22 -15.99
C ILE A 421 -4.78 6.35 -15.43
N GLU A 422 -4.15 7.27 -14.70
CA GLU A 422 -4.79 8.48 -14.19
C GLU A 422 -5.20 9.42 -15.33
N VAL A 423 -6.41 9.97 -15.24
CA VAL A 423 -7.00 10.85 -16.26
C VAL A 423 -7.65 12.09 -15.65
N THR A 424 -7.77 13.14 -16.46
CA THR A 424 -8.56 14.33 -16.14
C THR A 424 -9.86 14.33 -16.95
N PRO A 425 -11.04 14.55 -16.33
CA PRO A 425 -12.30 14.65 -17.06
C PRO A 425 -12.38 15.99 -17.79
N PRO A 426 -13.18 16.12 -18.87
CA PRO A 426 -13.37 17.39 -19.57
C PRO A 426 -13.85 18.51 -18.64
N ALA A 427 -13.53 19.76 -18.97
CA ALA A 427 -13.82 20.92 -18.13
C ALA A 427 -15.31 21.08 -17.78
N GLU A 428 -16.21 20.72 -18.72
CA GLU A 428 -17.66 20.75 -18.45
C GLU A 428 -18.12 19.72 -17.41
N LEU A 429 -17.35 18.64 -17.21
CA LEU A 429 -17.64 17.57 -16.25
C LEU A 429 -16.80 17.68 -14.96
N GLU A 430 -15.79 18.53 -14.92
CA GLU A 430 -14.85 18.66 -13.81
C GLU A 430 -15.57 18.92 -12.47
N GLY A 431 -16.62 19.74 -12.49
CA GLY A 431 -17.46 20.00 -11.31
C GLY A 431 -18.12 18.76 -10.71
N ASN A 432 -18.38 17.71 -11.49
CA ASN A 432 -18.99 16.47 -11.00
C ASN A 432 -17.99 15.59 -10.23
N TYR A 433 -16.70 15.86 -10.38
CA TYR A 433 -15.60 15.07 -9.80
C TYR A 433 -14.73 15.90 -8.85
N THR A 434 -15.03 17.19 -8.73
CA THR A 434 -14.34 18.10 -7.81
C THR A 434 -14.65 17.68 -6.38
N LEU A 435 -13.60 17.47 -5.59
CA LEU A 435 -13.74 17.16 -4.17
C LEU A 435 -13.80 18.49 -3.42
N GLU A 436 -14.87 18.73 -2.69
CA GLU A 436 -14.98 19.91 -1.84
C GLU A 436 -14.08 19.72 -0.60
N PRO A 437 -13.35 20.74 -0.11
CA PRO A 437 -12.48 20.63 1.07
C PRO A 437 -13.20 20.19 2.36
N GLU A 438 -14.54 20.24 2.38
CA GLU A 438 -15.36 19.72 3.48
C GLU A 438 -15.51 18.20 3.45
N GLN A 439 -15.21 17.55 2.31
CA GLN A 439 -15.38 16.11 2.06
C GLN A 439 -14.09 15.29 2.27
N TYR A 440 -12.95 15.94 2.48
CA TYR A 440 -11.68 15.30 2.79
C TYR A 440 -10.91 16.15 3.79
N SER A 441 -10.15 15.50 4.68
CA SER A 441 -9.36 16.25 5.66
C SER A 441 -8.07 16.77 4.99
N ASN A 442 -7.54 17.92 5.42
CA ASN A 442 -6.21 18.38 4.98
C ASN A 442 -5.08 17.38 5.34
N ASN A 443 -5.37 16.33 6.13
CA ASN A 443 -4.44 15.25 6.47
C ASN A 443 -4.62 13.99 5.58
N ASP A 444 -5.56 14.00 4.63
CA ASP A 444 -5.82 12.87 3.75
C ASP A 444 -4.70 12.77 2.70
N THR A 445 -3.62 12.05 3.03
CA THR A 445 -2.41 11.94 2.19
C THR A 445 -2.48 10.85 1.12
N MET A 446 -3.57 10.08 1.04
CA MET A 446 -3.68 8.99 0.05
C MET A 446 -4.06 9.57 -1.32
N PRO A 447 -3.47 9.07 -2.42
CA PRO A 447 -3.82 9.53 -3.75
C PRO A 447 -5.28 9.18 -4.05
N MET A 448 -5.97 10.10 -4.70
CA MET A 448 -7.35 9.94 -5.15
C MET A 448 -7.38 10.06 -6.67
N PRO A 449 -6.75 9.15 -7.42
CA PRO A 449 -6.70 9.24 -8.87
C PRO A 449 -8.10 9.05 -9.47
N LEU A 450 -8.35 9.68 -10.62
CA LEU A 450 -9.54 9.46 -11.42
C LEU A 450 -9.19 8.56 -12.62
N PHE A 451 -10.08 7.63 -12.94
CA PHE A 451 -9.92 6.67 -14.04
C PHE A 451 -11.09 6.75 -15.02
N ASP A 452 -10.83 6.43 -16.29
CA ASP A 452 -11.88 6.30 -17.32
C ASP A 452 -12.34 4.84 -17.43
N SER A 453 -13.63 4.60 -17.20
CA SER A 453 -14.24 3.25 -17.29
C SER A 453 -14.79 2.91 -18.67
N ASP A 454 -14.79 3.85 -19.61
CA ASP A 454 -15.42 3.67 -20.93
C ASP A 454 -14.87 2.44 -21.66
N HIS A 455 -15.78 1.57 -22.15
CA HIS A 455 -15.47 0.25 -22.73
C HIS A 455 -14.62 -0.70 -21.85
N ARG A 456 -14.31 -0.33 -20.60
CA ARG A 456 -13.42 -1.07 -19.69
C ARG A 456 -14.12 -1.60 -18.45
N GLU A 457 -15.44 -1.46 -18.36
CA GLU A 457 -16.22 -1.96 -17.21
C GLU A 457 -16.04 -3.45 -16.94
N HIS A 458 -15.69 -4.24 -17.97
CA HIS A 458 -15.44 -5.67 -17.88
C HIS A 458 -14.00 -6.03 -17.45
N VAL A 459 -13.10 -5.06 -17.32
CA VAL A 459 -11.72 -5.28 -16.91
C VAL A 459 -11.71 -5.70 -15.45
N GLU A 460 -11.13 -6.86 -15.18
CA GLU A 460 -10.95 -7.38 -13.83
C GLU A 460 -9.88 -6.55 -13.10
N VAL A 461 -10.25 -5.99 -11.94
CA VAL A 461 -9.31 -5.24 -11.08
C VAL A 461 -8.84 -6.10 -9.91
N GLY A 462 -9.60 -7.14 -9.57
CA GLY A 462 -9.23 -8.18 -8.62
C GLY A 462 -9.97 -9.48 -8.95
N GLY A 463 -9.69 -10.53 -8.19
CA GLY A 463 -10.28 -11.86 -8.39
C GLY A 463 -11.82 -11.81 -8.40
N ASN A 464 -12.42 -12.12 -9.55
CA ASN A 464 -13.88 -12.14 -9.77
C ASN A 464 -14.60 -10.78 -9.58
N VAL A 465 -13.89 -9.65 -9.67
CA VAL A 465 -14.49 -8.30 -9.65
C VAL A 465 -13.91 -7.40 -10.73
N THR A 466 -14.77 -6.57 -11.29
CA THR A 466 -14.48 -5.72 -12.43
C THR A 466 -14.60 -4.24 -12.08
N ILE A 467 -14.11 -3.36 -12.96
CA ILE A 467 -14.36 -1.91 -12.86
C ILE A 467 -15.86 -1.63 -12.71
N GLY A 468 -16.70 -2.35 -13.47
CA GLY A 468 -18.16 -2.22 -13.45
C GLY A 468 -18.81 -2.43 -12.08
N ASP A 469 -18.19 -3.26 -11.23
CA ASP A 469 -18.71 -3.56 -9.89
C ASP A 469 -18.41 -2.43 -8.89
N PHE A 470 -17.33 -1.68 -9.12
CA PHE A 470 -16.91 -0.58 -8.24
C PHE A 470 -17.34 0.80 -8.73
N LYS A 471 -17.49 1.02 -10.04
CA LYS A 471 -17.84 2.35 -10.54
C LYS A 471 -19.31 2.68 -10.29
N ASP A 472 -19.61 3.98 -10.30
CA ASP A 472 -20.98 4.45 -10.41
C ASP A 472 -21.51 4.10 -11.82
N PRO A 473 -22.61 3.33 -11.96
CA PRO A 473 -23.14 2.95 -13.27
C PRO A 473 -23.46 4.14 -14.18
N ALA A 474 -23.82 5.29 -13.61
CA ALA A 474 -24.14 6.50 -14.35
C ALA A 474 -22.91 7.34 -14.71
N ALA A 475 -21.75 7.06 -14.12
CA ALA A 475 -20.52 7.81 -14.35
C ALA A 475 -19.58 7.09 -15.32
N ARG A 476 -18.93 7.87 -16.19
CA ARG A 476 -17.81 7.40 -17.00
C ARG A 476 -16.50 7.38 -16.21
N TYR A 477 -16.26 8.44 -15.44
CA TYR A 477 -15.08 8.55 -14.61
C TYR A 477 -15.36 8.10 -13.18
N PHE A 478 -14.39 7.45 -12.56
CA PHE A 478 -14.52 6.93 -11.20
C PHE A 478 -13.19 6.96 -10.45
N ARG A 479 -13.25 6.93 -9.12
CA ARG A 479 -12.08 6.78 -8.25
C ARG A 479 -12.09 5.38 -7.63
N LEU A 480 -10.93 4.78 -7.43
CA LEU A 480 -10.81 3.49 -6.76
C LEU A 480 -9.44 3.34 -6.11
N SER A 481 -9.40 3.01 -4.82
CA SER A 481 -8.16 2.69 -4.12
C SER A 481 -7.78 1.22 -4.33
N PRO A 482 -6.50 0.91 -4.64
CA PRO A 482 -6.01 -0.46 -4.70
C PRO A 482 -6.20 -1.23 -3.39
N GLU A 483 -6.00 -0.57 -2.25
CA GLU A 483 -6.18 -1.17 -0.92
C GLU A 483 -7.61 -1.65 -0.69
N LEU A 484 -8.60 -0.94 -1.24
CA LEU A 484 -10.01 -1.36 -1.16
C LEU A 484 -10.27 -2.65 -1.96
N VAL A 485 -9.62 -2.81 -3.11
CA VAL A 485 -9.70 -4.04 -3.93
C VAL A 485 -8.99 -5.20 -3.24
N GLU A 486 -7.80 -4.98 -2.66
CA GLU A 486 -7.10 -5.99 -1.85
C GLU A 486 -7.95 -6.44 -0.64
N CYS A 487 -8.64 -5.50 0.01
CA CYS A 487 -9.61 -5.81 1.05
C CYS A 487 -10.73 -6.72 0.54
N TYR A 488 -11.32 -6.42 -0.62
CA TYR A 488 -12.32 -7.28 -1.25
C TYR A 488 -11.78 -8.71 -1.51
N GLU A 489 -10.59 -8.83 -2.11
CA GLU A 489 -9.99 -10.14 -2.38
C GLU A 489 -9.74 -10.92 -1.10
N ALA A 490 -9.26 -10.26 -0.04
CA ALA A 490 -9.03 -10.88 1.25
C ALA A 490 -10.34 -11.39 1.90
N LEU A 491 -11.46 -10.71 1.66
CA LEU A 491 -12.80 -11.15 2.08
C LEU A 491 -13.26 -12.38 1.31
N GLU A 492 -13.13 -12.34 -0.02
CA GLU A 492 -13.51 -13.44 -0.92
C GLU A 492 -12.70 -14.71 -0.61
N LEU A 493 -11.38 -14.57 -0.50
CA LEU A 493 -10.46 -15.65 -0.16
C LEU A 493 -10.78 -16.24 1.22
N ARG A 494 -11.10 -15.40 2.21
CA ARG A 494 -11.47 -15.86 3.55
C ARG A 494 -12.76 -16.64 3.55
N GLU A 495 -13.80 -16.13 2.88
CA GLU A 495 -15.11 -16.80 2.86
C GLU A 495 -15.01 -18.19 2.21
N ASN A 496 -14.15 -18.32 1.21
CA ASN A 496 -13.97 -19.56 0.46
C ASN A 496 -12.81 -20.44 0.96
N LYS A 497 -12.05 -20.00 1.99
CA LYS A 497 -10.80 -20.63 2.46
C LYS A 497 -10.91 -22.13 2.72
N TRP A 498 -12.04 -22.58 3.27
CA TRP A 498 -12.25 -23.97 3.69
C TRP A 498 -13.30 -24.73 2.87
N ASN A 499 -13.72 -24.20 1.71
CA ASN A 499 -14.61 -24.91 0.81
C ASN A 499 -13.94 -26.19 0.32
N LYS A 500 -14.68 -27.30 0.35
CA LYS A 500 -14.18 -28.59 -0.15
C LYS A 500 -14.15 -28.60 -1.67
N LEU A 501 -13.31 -29.45 -2.24
CA LEU A 501 -13.26 -29.66 -3.69
C LEU A 501 -14.65 -30.08 -4.21
N GLY A 502 -15.25 -29.26 -5.08
CA GLY A 502 -16.59 -29.48 -5.64
C GLY A 502 -17.73 -28.83 -4.84
N GLU A 503 -17.44 -28.20 -3.70
CA GLU A 503 -18.37 -27.23 -3.09
C GLU A 503 -18.37 -25.95 -3.93
N MET A 504 -19.54 -25.30 -3.99
CA MET A 504 -19.73 -24.14 -4.83
C MET A 504 -19.03 -22.92 -4.23
N HIS A 505 -18.23 -22.25 -5.06
CA HIS A 505 -17.59 -20.99 -4.71
C HIS A 505 -18.66 -19.94 -4.36
N ARG A 506 -18.47 -19.26 -3.23
CA ARG A 506 -19.40 -18.26 -2.70
C ARG A 506 -18.93 -16.88 -3.09
N HIS A 507 -19.72 -16.22 -3.91
CA HIS A 507 -19.43 -14.88 -4.39
C HIS A 507 -19.95 -13.83 -3.39
N ILE A 508 -19.09 -12.86 -3.08
CA ILE A 508 -19.45 -11.64 -2.37
C ILE A 508 -19.60 -10.56 -3.44
N ALA A 509 -20.79 -9.96 -3.54
CA ALA A 509 -21.02 -8.90 -4.52
C ALA A 509 -20.64 -7.54 -3.91
N VAL A 510 -19.99 -6.69 -4.72
CA VAL A 510 -19.91 -5.25 -4.47
C VAL A 510 -21.25 -4.67 -4.92
N LEU A 511 -22.02 -4.14 -3.98
CA LEU A 511 -23.33 -3.55 -4.24
C LEU A 511 -23.18 -2.09 -4.68
N GLU A 512 -22.27 -1.37 -4.04
CA GLU A 512 -21.90 0.01 -4.38
C GLU A 512 -20.41 0.22 -4.06
N GLY A 513 -19.67 0.79 -5.00
CA GLY A 513 -18.29 1.26 -4.80
C GLY A 513 -18.23 2.78 -4.85
N TYR A 514 -17.45 3.34 -5.77
CA TYR A 514 -17.47 4.76 -6.07
C TYR A 514 -18.86 5.27 -6.46
N LEU A 515 -19.23 6.44 -5.94
CA LEU A 515 -20.44 7.18 -6.32
C LEU A 515 -20.07 8.62 -6.64
N THR A 516 -20.73 9.19 -7.65
CA THR A 516 -20.70 10.64 -7.85
C THR A 516 -21.40 11.36 -6.69
N PRO A 517 -21.07 12.64 -6.40
CA PRO A 517 -21.74 13.38 -5.33
C PRO A 517 -23.27 13.38 -5.47
N GLU A 518 -23.79 13.55 -6.68
CA GLU A 518 -25.23 13.53 -6.97
C GLU A 518 -25.88 12.18 -6.63
N ASN A 519 -25.27 11.07 -7.07
CA ASN A 519 -25.83 9.75 -6.76
C ASN A 519 -25.62 9.36 -5.30
N GLN A 520 -24.53 9.78 -4.66
CA GLN A 520 -24.30 9.53 -3.25
C GLN A 520 -25.43 10.13 -2.39
N ASP A 521 -25.88 11.35 -2.71
CA ASP A 521 -27.02 12.02 -2.04
C ASP A 521 -28.34 11.23 -2.14
N ASP A 522 -28.53 10.44 -3.20
CA ASP A 522 -29.73 9.61 -3.38
C ASP A 522 -29.71 8.36 -2.48
N TYR A 523 -28.53 7.82 -2.15
CA TYR A 523 -28.38 6.59 -1.37
C TYR A 523 -28.08 6.85 0.11
N PHE A 524 -27.35 7.93 0.41
CA PHE A 524 -26.82 8.23 1.74
C PHE A 524 -27.07 9.69 2.11
N ASN A 525 -27.24 9.95 3.41
CA ASN A 525 -27.35 11.31 3.90
C ASN A 525 -25.95 11.95 3.92
N MET A 526 -25.63 12.85 3.00
CA MET A 526 -24.32 13.50 2.96
C MET A 526 -24.00 14.40 4.16
N SER A 527 -25.00 14.77 4.98
CA SER A 527 -24.71 15.43 6.27
C SER A 527 -24.13 14.49 7.32
N ASP A 528 -24.11 13.18 7.03
CA ASP A 528 -23.56 12.16 7.90
C ASP A 528 -22.11 11.85 7.48
N PRO A 529 -21.11 12.19 8.30
CA PRO A 529 -19.70 12.06 7.96
C PRO A 529 -19.26 10.59 7.78
N ARG A 530 -20.13 9.62 8.08
CA ARG A 530 -19.82 8.19 7.91
C ARG A 530 -19.82 7.74 6.45
N TYR A 531 -20.41 8.51 5.54
CA TYR A 531 -20.65 8.10 4.15
C TYR A 531 -19.94 8.97 3.10
N ASP A 532 -19.05 9.86 3.52
CA ASP A 532 -18.32 10.80 2.65
C ASP A 532 -17.18 10.14 1.84
N ARG A 533 -16.99 8.82 1.96
CA ARG A 533 -15.86 8.09 1.37
C ARG A 533 -16.14 7.42 0.02
N HIS A 534 -17.40 7.34 -0.42
CA HIS A 534 -17.74 6.80 -1.75
C HIS A 534 -17.20 7.70 -2.88
N THR A 535 -17.35 9.01 -2.77
CA THR A 535 -16.78 10.00 -3.71
C THR A 535 -15.25 9.99 -3.78
N LEU A 536 -14.57 9.44 -2.77
CA LEU A 536 -13.10 9.33 -2.76
C LEU A 536 -12.61 8.03 -3.42
N GLY A 537 -13.52 7.08 -3.71
CA GLY A 537 -13.15 5.74 -4.17
C GLY A 537 -12.58 4.85 -3.05
N TRP A 538 -12.88 5.18 -1.79
CA TRP A 538 -12.34 4.54 -0.59
C TRP A 538 -13.38 3.72 0.17
N ALA A 539 -14.61 3.64 -0.34
CA ALA A 539 -15.71 2.90 0.28
C ALA A 539 -16.32 1.89 -0.68
N MET A 540 -16.75 0.77 -0.12
CA MET A 540 -17.59 -0.21 -0.78
C MET A 540 -18.66 -0.73 0.17
N ARG A 541 -19.82 -1.08 -0.38
CA ARG A 541 -20.83 -1.85 0.32
C ARG A 541 -20.88 -3.24 -0.30
N VAL A 542 -20.66 -4.26 0.53
CA VAL A 542 -20.59 -5.65 0.10
C VAL A 542 -21.72 -6.47 0.71
N GLY A 543 -22.17 -7.49 -0.01
CA GLY A 543 -23.22 -8.39 0.46
C GLY A 543 -23.16 -9.77 -0.20
N TYR A 544 -23.79 -10.75 0.43
CA TYR A 544 -24.03 -12.04 -0.21
C TYR A 544 -25.17 -11.88 -1.23
N TYR A 545 -24.92 -12.21 -2.50
CA TYR A 545 -25.89 -12.04 -3.58
C TYR A 545 -25.97 -13.27 -4.51
N GLY A 546 -27.12 -13.48 -5.15
CA GLY A 546 -27.40 -14.57 -6.10
C GLY A 546 -28.23 -15.75 -5.54
N ASP A 547 -28.56 -16.73 -6.39
CA ASP A 547 -29.37 -17.94 -6.10
C ASP A 547 -28.72 -18.91 -5.07
N GLN A 548 -27.66 -18.47 -4.41
CA GLN A 548 -26.66 -19.25 -3.67
C GLN A 548 -26.74 -19.04 -2.15
N VAL A 549 -27.58 -18.12 -1.67
CA VAL A 549 -27.77 -17.80 -0.24
C VAL A 549 -28.77 -18.78 0.38
N ASP A 550 -28.37 -20.05 0.46
CA ASP A 550 -29.24 -21.14 0.97
C ASP A 550 -29.45 -21.06 2.49
N ASP A 551 -28.64 -20.30 3.22
CA ASP A 551 -28.67 -20.20 4.68
C ASP A 551 -28.33 -18.77 5.18
N PRO A 552 -29.34 -17.90 5.40
CA PRO A 552 -29.12 -16.55 5.93
C PRO A 552 -28.68 -16.52 7.41
N GLU A 553 -28.81 -17.63 8.16
CA GLU A 553 -28.25 -17.71 9.52
C GLU A 553 -26.73 -17.91 9.49
N LYS A 554 -26.23 -18.57 8.44
CA LYS A 554 -24.79 -18.79 8.21
C LYS A 554 -24.12 -17.63 7.45
N PHE A 555 -24.79 -17.11 6.43
CA PHE A 555 -24.29 -16.06 5.54
C PHE A 555 -24.99 -14.74 5.86
N SER A 556 -24.57 -14.11 6.95
CA SER A 556 -25.18 -12.88 7.47
C SER A 556 -24.25 -11.66 7.28
N PRO A 557 -24.80 -10.43 7.22
CA PRO A 557 -23.99 -9.21 7.22
C PRO A 557 -23.08 -9.10 8.43
N VAL A 558 -23.50 -9.60 9.60
CA VAL A 558 -22.67 -9.64 10.82
C VAL A 558 -21.37 -10.42 10.58
N ARG A 559 -21.43 -11.51 9.82
CA ARG A 559 -20.26 -12.30 9.46
C ARG A 559 -19.31 -11.53 8.53
N LEU A 560 -19.84 -10.90 7.50
CA LEU A 560 -19.04 -10.07 6.58
C LEU A 560 -18.37 -8.90 7.32
N ALA A 561 -19.09 -8.21 8.21
CA ALA A 561 -18.52 -7.15 9.05
C ALA A 561 -17.34 -7.64 9.88
N ARG A 562 -17.47 -8.79 10.56
CA ARG A 562 -16.35 -9.40 11.32
C ARG A 562 -15.18 -9.74 10.42
N PHE A 563 -15.45 -10.27 9.23
CA PHE A 563 -14.39 -10.63 8.29
C PHE A 563 -13.69 -9.40 7.71
N ALA A 564 -14.42 -8.32 7.43
CA ALA A 564 -13.87 -7.06 6.99
C ALA A 564 -12.92 -6.49 8.05
N VAL A 565 -13.32 -6.46 9.31
CA VAL A 565 -12.44 -6.04 10.42
C VAL A 565 -11.17 -6.90 10.48
N ILE A 566 -11.31 -8.22 10.37
CA ILE A 566 -10.18 -9.15 10.50
C ILE A 566 -9.22 -9.10 9.31
N LYS A 567 -9.72 -8.83 8.10
CA LYS A 567 -8.93 -8.90 6.86
C LYS A 567 -8.52 -7.54 6.34
N CYS A 568 -9.44 -6.59 6.29
CA CYS A 568 -9.18 -5.26 5.78
C CYS A 568 -8.52 -4.35 6.83
N GLY A 569 -8.85 -4.53 8.11
CA GLY A 569 -8.27 -3.74 9.21
C GLY A 569 -6.73 -3.72 9.20
N PRO A 570 -6.05 -4.89 9.18
CA PRO A 570 -4.59 -4.95 9.09
C PRO A 570 -4.02 -4.37 7.78
N LEU A 571 -4.72 -4.53 6.65
CA LEU A 571 -4.30 -3.95 5.36
C LEU A 571 -4.28 -2.41 5.44
N PHE A 572 -5.37 -1.82 5.91
CA PHE A 572 -5.50 -0.35 6.03
C PHE A 572 -4.54 0.22 7.09
N SER A 573 -4.34 -0.51 8.20
CA SER A 573 -3.35 -0.12 9.21
C SER A 573 -1.93 -0.09 8.64
N GLY A 574 -1.62 -0.93 7.64
CA GLY A 574 -0.33 -0.94 6.94
C GLY A 574 -0.02 0.37 6.20
N VAL A 575 -1.06 1.03 5.67
CA VAL A 575 -0.98 2.36 5.05
C VAL A 575 -1.33 3.50 6.01
N LYS A 576 -1.31 3.24 7.32
CA LYS A 576 -1.61 4.20 8.42
C LYS A 576 -3.03 4.78 8.36
N LYS A 577 -4.01 3.95 7.98
CA LYS A 577 -5.43 4.30 7.97
C LYS A 577 -6.24 3.38 8.90
N GLY A 578 -7.35 3.89 9.39
CA GLY A 578 -8.39 3.14 10.08
C GLY A 578 -9.40 2.54 9.10
N ILE A 579 -10.17 1.56 9.60
CA ILE A 579 -11.28 0.94 8.88
C ILE A 579 -12.61 1.47 9.41
N GLY A 580 -13.52 1.86 8.53
CA GLY A 580 -14.93 2.02 8.87
C GLY A 580 -15.71 0.77 8.53
N VAL A 581 -16.52 0.26 9.46
CA VAL A 581 -17.46 -0.85 9.20
C VAL A 581 -18.86 -0.50 9.65
N GLY A 582 -19.79 -0.49 8.69
CA GLY A 582 -21.20 -0.23 8.91
C GLY A 582 -22.06 -1.47 8.70
N LEU A 583 -22.90 -1.81 9.67
CA LEU A 583 -23.79 -2.98 9.59
C LEU A 583 -25.20 -2.60 9.11
N TYR A 584 -25.67 -3.29 8.07
CA TYR A 584 -27.00 -3.15 7.47
C TYR A 584 -27.72 -4.49 7.36
N LYS A 585 -29.01 -4.44 7.02
CA LYS A 585 -29.89 -5.60 6.96
C LYS A 585 -29.42 -6.72 6.02
N ASN A 586 -28.88 -6.36 4.86
CA ASN A 586 -28.45 -7.32 3.82
C ASN A 586 -27.01 -7.10 3.36
N SER A 587 -26.27 -6.19 4.00
CA SER A 587 -24.97 -5.75 3.51
C SER A 587 -24.08 -5.21 4.63
N THR A 588 -22.79 -5.14 4.35
CA THR A 588 -21.77 -4.52 5.19
C THR A 588 -21.13 -3.39 4.40
N PHE A 589 -21.07 -2.21 4.98
CA PHE A 589 -20.29 -1.09 4.47
C PHE A 589 -18.86 -1.20 5.00
N VAL A 590 -17.88 -0.97 4.15
CA VAL A 590 -16.45 -0.99 4.47
C VAL A 590 -15.79 0.22 3.79
N ASP A 591 -15.01 0.99 4.54
CA ASP A 591 -14.21 2.06 3.95
C ASP A 591 -12.86 2.28 4.65
N ILE A 592 -12.05 3.11 4.01
CA ILE A 592 -10.77 3.61 4.49
C ILE A 592 -10.97 5.02 5.07
N ARG A 593 -10.50 5.25 6.29
CA ARG A 593 -10.63 6.53 7.01
C ARG A 593 -9.43 6.77 7.94
N GLU A 594 -9.39 7.91 8.62
CA GLU A 594 -8.29 8.20 9.57
C GLU A 594 -8.32 7.29 10.79
N ASP A 595 -9.46 7.28 11.49
CA ASP A 595 -9.67 6.52 12.72
C ASP A 595 -10.69 5.39 12.49
N ALA A 596 -10.48 4.25 13.12
CA ALA A 596 -11.43 3.15 13.01
C ALA A 596 -12.78 3.52 13.61
N GLU A 597 -13.87 3.24 12.88
CA GLU A 597 -15.23 3.56 13.31
C GLU A 597 -16.19 2.42 12.97
N PHE A 598 -17.08 2.11 13.89
CA PHE A 598 -18.04 1.03 13.74
C PHE A 598 -19.43 1.58 14.02
N TRP A 599 -20.41 1.27 13.18
CA TRP A 599 -21.79 1.64 13.44
C TRP A 599 -22.80 0.60 12.95
N VAL A 600 -24.01 0.68 13.51
CA VAL A 600 -25.16 -0.13 13.10
C VAL A 600 -26.25 0.80 12.58
N ALA A 601 -26.64 0.62 11.31
CA ALA A 601 -27.66 1.47 10.69
C ALA A 601 -29.07 1.22 11.26
N GLU A 602 -29.40 -0.05 11.50
CA GLU A 602 -30.71 -0.47 12.01
C GLU A 602 -30.51 -1.46 13.19
N PRO A 603 -30.91 -1.14 14.44
CA PRO A 603 -30.60 -1.99 15.60
C PRO A 603 -31.20 -3.41 15.57
N ASP A 604 -32.19 -3.68 14.72
CA ASP A 604 -32.84 -4.98 14.57
C ASP A 604 -32.01 -6.00 13.77
N VAL A 605 -30.90 -5.56 13.16
CA VAL A 605 -29.95 -6.46 12.47
C VAL A 605 -29.01 -7.18 13.44
N LEU A 606 -28.93 -6.71 14.69
CA LEU A 606 -28.07 -7.31 15.71
C LEU A 606 -28.72 -8.59 16.28
N PRO A 607 -27.90 -9.56 16.74
CA PRO A 607 -28.40 -10.72 17.46
C PRO A 607 -29.21 -10.33 18.70
N VAL A 608 -30.16 -11.19 19.08
CA VAL A 608 -31.02 -10.95 20.26
C VAL A 608 -30.15 -10.78 21.52
N ASN A 609 -30.36 -9.66 22.24
CA ASN A 609 -29.62 -9.23 23.44
C ASN A 609 -28.23 -8.62 23.21
N VAL A 610 -27.85 -8.26 21.98
CA VAL A 610 -26.63 -7.49 21.71
C VAL A 610 -27.01 -6.02 21.52
N THR A 611 -26.40 -5.10 22.29
CA THR A 611 -26.59 -3.66 22.06
C THR A 611 -25.62 -3.15 21.01
N VAL A 612 -25.90 -1.97 20.43
CA VAL A 612 -25.00 -1.32 19.47
C VAL A 612 -23.60 -1.13 20.05
N ARG A 613 -23.52 -0.72 21.31
CA ARG A 613 -22.25 -0.55 22.03
C ARG A 613 -21.50 -1.87 22.20
N ASP A 614 -22.19 -2.96 22.56
CA ASP A 614 -21.55 -4.26 22.71
C ASP A 614 -20.92 -4.72 21.39
N TRP A 615 -21.57 -4.40 20.26
CA TRP A 615 -21.05 -4.71 18.93
C TRP A 615 -19.87 -3.81 18.53
N GLU A 616 -19.93 -2.51 18.81
CA GLU A 616 -18.80 -1.58 18.57
C GLU A 616 -17.55 -2.00 19.37
N ASP A 617 -17.73 -2.31 20.66
CA ASP A 617 -16.66 -2.78 21.54
C ASP A 617 -16.09 -4.12 21.04
N GLU A 618 -16.93 -5.02 20.51
CA GLU A 618 -16.48 -6.27 19.90
C GLU A 618 -15.67 -6.03 18.62
N MET A 619 -16.12 -5.14 17.72
CA MET A 619 -15.40 -4.86 16.47
C MET A 619 -14.05 -4.19 16.74
N ALA A 620 -13.98 -3.24 17.68
CA ALA A 620 -12.74 -2.59 18.08
C ALA A 620 -11.73 -3.60 18.64
N MET A 621 -12.18 -4.50 19.52
CA MET A 621 -11.36 -5.58 20.05
C MET A 621 -10.89 -6.53 18.95
N LEU A 622 -11.76 -6.91 18.01
CA LEU A 622 -11.39 -7.77 16.88
C LEU A 622 -10.36 -7.11 15.97
N LEU A 623 -10.45 -5.80 15.75
CA LEU A 623 -9.49 -5.04 14.95
C LEU A 623 -8.10 -5.10 15.59
N GLU A 624 -8.00 -4.80 16.88
CA GLU A 624 -6.75 -4.86 17.63
C GLU A 624 -6.11 -6.25 17.52
N TYR A 625 -6.89 -7.30 17.77
CA TYR A 625 -6.40 -8.68 17.67
C TYR A 625 -6.02 -9.11 16.26
N ALA A 626 -6.68 -8.57 15.23
CA ALA A 626 -6.31 -8.82 13.85
C ALA A 626 -4.97 -8.17 13.49
N ILE A 627 -4.76 -6.91 13.90
CA ILE A 627 -3.51 -6.18 13.69
C ILE A 627 -2.35 -6.87 14.40
N GLU A 628 -2.58 -7.37 15.61
CA GLU A 628 -1.59 -8.12 16.39
C GLU A 628 -1.41 -9.59 15.92
N GLY A 629 -2.15 -10.05 14.91
CA GLY A 629 -2.03 -11.41 14.38
C GLY A 629 -2.52 -12.52 15.33
N ARG A 630 -3.44 -12.20 16.24
CA ARG A 630 -3.94 -13.11 17.30
C ARG A 630 -5.15 -13.95 16.88
N ILE A 631 -5.76 -13.68 15.74
CA ILE A 631 -6.96 -14.41 15.27
C ILE A 631 -6.60 -15.85 14.92
N ILE A 632 -7.33 -16.83 15.49
CA ILE A 632 -7.15 -18.24 15.15
C ILE A 632 -7.91 -18.54 13.86
N GLU A 633 -7.16 -18.77 12.79
CA GLU A 633 -7.70 -19.08 11.47
C GLU A 633 -6.79 -20.11 10.77
N PRO A 634 -7.02 -21.41 10.95
CA PRO A 634 -6.11 -22.41 10.43
C PRO A 634 -6.00 -22.38 8.90
N ASP A 635 -4.83 -22.73 8.39
CA ASP A 635 -4.59 -22.86 6.95
C ASP A 635 -5.39 -24.02 6.36
N SER A 636 -5.55 -25.11 7.14
CA SER A 636 -6.39 -26.24 6.79
C SER A 636 -7.25 -26.63 7.99
N LEU A 637 -8.55 -26.34 7.92
CA LEU A 637 -9.51 -26.68 8.97
C LEU A 637 -9.54 -28.19 9.25
N GLU A 638 -9.59 -29.01 8.19
CA GLU A 638 -9.59 -30.47 8.33
C GLU A 638 -8.33 -30.94 9.07
N ARG A 639 -7.15 -30.46 8.68
CA ARG A 639 -5.89 -30.86 9.32
C ARG A 639 -5.83 -30.39 10.77
N ALA A 640 -6.17 -29.14 11.03
CA ALA A 640 -6.15 -28.55 12.37
C ALA A 640 -7.05 -29.31 13.33
N CYS A 641 -8.30 -29.59 12.92
CA CYS A 641 -9.27 -30.30 13.76
C CYS A 641 -8.99 -31.80 13.86
N LEU A 642 -8.42 -32.42 12.83
CA LEU A 642 -8.02 -33.83 12.90
C LEU A 642 -6.89 -34.07 13.92
N PHE A 643 -5.94 -33.14 14.02
CA PHE A 643 -4.79 -33.22 14.93
C PHE A 643 -4.98 -32.45 16.24
N SER A 644 -6.17 -31.89 16.46
CA SER A 644 -6.52 -31.23 17.71
C SER A 644 -6.49 -32.21 18.88
N ASP A 645 -5.93 -31.79 20.00
CA ASP A 645 -5.85 -32.57 21.25
C ASP A 645 -6.14 -31.63 22.44
N PRO A 646 -7.42 -31.28 22.65
CA PRO A 646 -7.79 -30.29 23.65
C PRO A 646 -7.50 -30.80 25.07
N PRO A 647 -6.95 -29.96 25.95
CA PRO A 647 -6.70 -30.32 27.34
C PRO A 647 -8.01 -30.51 28.09
N ALA A 648 -8.03 -31.39 29.09
CA ALA A 648 -9.19 -31.65 29.92
C ALA A 648 -8.89 -31.36 31.39
N ARG A 649 -9.95 -31.05 32.15
CA ARG A 649 -9.91 -31.03 33.60
C ARG A 649 -10.06 -32.44 34.15
N GLN A 650 -9.56 -32.66 35.37
CA GLN A 650 -9.75 -33.92 36.08
C GLN A 650 -11.25 -34.26 36.18
N SER A 651 -11.61 -35.49 35.83
CA SER A 651 -12.98 -35.96 35.77
C SER A 651 -13.00 -37.49 35.84
N ALA A 652 -14.07 -38.03 36.41
CA ALA A 652 -14.31 -39.47 36.43
C ALA A 652 -14.44 -40.04 35.02
N GLU A 653 -15.08 -39.28 34.13
CA GLU A 653 -15.41 -39.67 32.76
C GLU A 653 -14.22 -39.56 31.81
N PHE A 654 -13.14 -38.89 32.23
CA PHE A 654 -11.93 -38.74 31.40
C PHE A 654 -11.41 -40.11 30.97
N GLN A 655 -10.99 -40.18 29.70
CA GLN A 655 -10.28 -41.31 29.13
C GLN A 655 -9.32 -40.75 28.09
N HIS A 656 -8.03 -41.03 28.24
CA HIS A 656 -7.04 -40.64 27.27
C HIS A 656 -7.36 -41.25 25.91
N LYS A 657 -7.35 -40.41 24.89
CA LYS A 657 -7.48 -40.81 23.49
C LYS A 657 -6.20 -40.40 22.80
N HIS A 658 -5.54 -41.35 22.16
CA HIS A 658 -4.41 -41.06 21.29
C HIS A 658 -4.85 -40.09 20.18
N SER A 659 -4.10 -39.01 19.99
CA SER A 659 -4.31 -38.06 18.90
C SER A 659 -4.20 -38.76 17.54
N GLU A 660 -4.79 -38.18 16.50
CA GLU A 660 -4.71 -38.80 15.17
C GLU A 660 -3.28 -38.88 14.64
N ALA A 661 -2.38 -38.00 15.09
CA ALA A 661 -0.95 -38.05 14.80
C ALA A 661 -0.32 -39.37 15.28
N VAL A 662 -0.61 -39.75 16.53
CA VAL A 662 -0.14 -41.01 17.12
C VAL A 662 -0.76 -42.21 16.40
N LYS A 663 -2.08 -42.18 16.14
CA LYS A 663 -2.79 -43.25 15.43
C LYS A 663 -2.23 -43.48 14.01
N ARG A 664 -1.96 -42.41 13.26
CA ARG A 664 -1.34 -42.50 11.91
C ARG A 664 0.08 -43.03 11.98
N ARG A 665 0.89 -42.59 12.96
CA ARG A 665 2.25 -43.10 13.18
C ARG A 665 2.24 -44.61 13.46
N ARG A 666 1.31 -45.10 14.29
CA ARG A 666 1.09 -46.54 14.51
C ARG A 666 0.79 -47.30 13.22
N ARG A 667 -0.14 -46.80 12.41
CA ARG A 667 -0.51 -47.44 11.13
C ARG A 667 0.70 -47.53 10.19
N ARG A 668 1.47 -46.44 10.05
CA ARG A 668 2.66 -46.40 9.18
C ARG A 668 3.70 -47.43 9.59
N ARG A 669 4.02 -47.53 10.90
CA ARG A 669 4.96 -48.53 11.44
C ARG A 669 4.53 -49.98 11.17
N GLN A 670 3.23 -50.24 11.07
CA GLN A 670 2.71 -51.57 10.76
C GLN A 670 2.80 -51.93 9.26
N THR A 671 2.89 -50.93 8.37
CA THR A 671 2.84 -51.14 6.91
C THR A 671 4.20 -51.05 6.24
N GLU A 672 5.03 -50.11 6.67
CA GLU A 672 6.37 -49.88 6.17
C GLU A 672 7.29 -50.00 7.38
N GLY A 673 8.27 -50.92 7.36
CA GLY A 673 9.28 -51.03 8.41
C GLY A 673 10.07 -49.73 8.50
N ALA A 674 9.52 -48.76 9.22
CA ALA A 674 10.01 -47.41 9.31
C ALA A 674 11.37 -47.41 10.00
N GLU A 675 12.32 -46.66 9.44
CA GLU A 675 13.55 -46.29 10.14
C GLU A 675 13.16 -45.35 11.30
N ASP A 676 12.74 -45.93 12.43
CA ASP A 676 12.57 -45.21 13.68
C ASP A 676 13.95 -44.71 14.15
N GLN A 677 14.09 -43.41 14.45
CA GLN A 677 15.32 -42.86 15.02
C GLN A 677 15.62 -43.41 16.43
N CYS A 678 14.61 -43.92 17.15
CA CYS A 678 14.75 -44.56 18.46
C CYS A 678 13.93 -45.87 18.53
N ILE A 679 14.57 -47.00 18.83
CA ILE A 679 13.91 -48.30 19.03
C ILE A 679 13.56 -48.45 20.52
N PRO A 680 12.27 -48.42 20.91
CA PRO A 680 11.87 -48.47 22.32
C PRO A 680 12.17 -49.86 22.92
N ARG A 681 13.02 -49.90 23.96
CA ARG A 681 13.37 -51.12 24.70
C ARG A 681 12.91 -51.02 26.14
N SER A 682 12.32 -52.10 26.65
CA SER A 682 11.95 -52.27 28.06
C SER A 682 12.81 -53.30 28.80
N ASP A 683 13.67 -54.03 28.07
CA ASP A 683 14.52 -55.12 28.57
C ASP A 683 15.96 -54.67 28.88
N THR A 684 16.18 -53.37 29.04
CA THR A 684 17.51 -52.84 29.35
C THR A 684 17.93 -53.20 30.77
N GLU A 685 19.25 -53.24 31.01
CA GLU A 685 19.83 -53.44 32.35
C GLU A 685 19.26 -52.44 33.35
N PHE A 686 19.20 -51.16 32.97
CA PHE A 686 18.56 -50.10 33.74
C PHE A 686 17.10 -50.40 34.10
N CYS A 687 16.28 -50.82 33.14
CA CYS A 687 14.86 -51.12 33.39
C CYS A 687 14.70 -52.31 34.36
N ASN A 688 15.55 -53.33 34.25
CA ASN A 688 15.54 -54.49 35.14
C ASN A 688 15.95 -54.11 36.56
N GLU A 689 17.07 -53.39 36.72
CA GLU A 689 17.60 -52.95 38.01
C GLU A 689 16.66 -52.00 38.76
N THR A 690 15.99 -51.11 38.03
CA THR A 690 15.07 -50.12 38.64
C THR A 690 13.70 -50.69 39.00
N THR A 691 13.35 -51.91 38.60
CA THR A 691 12.03 -52.53 38.86
C THR A 691 11.61 -52.48 40.34
N PRO A 692 12.40 -53.00 41.31
CA PRO A 692 12.01 -52.96 42.73
C PRO A 692 11.90 -51.54 43.29
N HIS A 693 12.66 -50.58 42.74
CA HIS A 693 12.57 -49.18 43.11
C HIS A 693 11.25 -48.56 42.60
N ARG A 694 10.88 -48.83 41.35
CA ARG A 694 9.61 -48.38 40.76
C ARG A 694 8.39 -48.98 41.48
N GLU A 695 8.44 -50.25 41.88
CA GLU A 695 7.39 -50.88 42.69
C GLU A 695 7.22 -50.25 44.08
N THR A 696 8.33 -49.78 44.68
CA THR A 696 8.30 -49.07 45.96
C THR A 696 7.57 -47.73 45.83
N GLU A 697 7.85 -46.97 44.77
CA GLU A 697 7.17 -45.69 44.48
C GLU A 697 5.68 -45.89 44.19
N ILE A 698 5.32 -46.91 43.41
CA ILE A 698 3.92 -47.28 43.17
C ILE A 698 3.21 -47.59 44.49
N ALA A 699 3.83 -48.38 45.39
CA ALA A 699 3.23 -48.73 46.67
C ALA A 699 3.06 -47.50 47.57
N HIS A 700 4.00 -46.56 47.52
CA HIS A 700 3.92 -45.29 48.22
C HIS A 700 2.73 -44.44 47.74
N ILE A 701 2.67 -44.16 46.43
CA ILE A 701 1.59 -43.36 45.83
C ILE A 701 0.23 -44.01 46.07
N TRP A 702 0.14 -45.33 45.86
CA TRP A 702 -1.11 -46.08 46.05
C TRP A 702 -1.63 -46.02 47.50
N GLY A 703 -0.72 -46.06 48.47
CA GLY A 703 -1.05 -45.98 49.89
C GLY A 703 -1.77 -44.68 50.27
N GLU A 704 -1.44 -43.57 49.61
CA GLU A 704 -2.09 -42.28 49.80
C GLU A 704 -3.36 -42.14 48.94
N VAL A 705 -3.32 -42.57 47.67
CA VAL A 705 -4.45 -42.50 46.73
C VAL A 705 -5.65 -43.28 47.25
N LYS A 706 -5.46 -44.50 47.78
CA LYS A 706 -6.53 -45.36 48.29
C LYS A 706 -7.26 -44.78 49.51
N ARG A 707 -6.65 -43.83 50.23
CA ARG A 707 -7.29 -43.16 51.37
C ARG A 707 -8.32 -42.11 50.94
N LYS A 708 -8.32 -41.71 49.67
CA LYS A 708 -9.25 -40.73 49.08
C LYS A 708 -10.34 -41.44 48.28
N HIS A 709 -11.42 -40.72 48.00
CA HIS A 709 -12.45 -41.21 47.10
C HIS A 709 -11.92 -41.24 45.67
N LEU A 710 -11.98 -42.41 45.02
CA LEU A 710 -11.58 -42.58 43.62
C LEU A 710 -12.78 -42.35 42.72
N PHE A 711 -12.55 -41.65 41.61
CA PHE A 711 -13.58 -41.42 40.61
C PHE A 711 -13.91 -42.66 39.75
N ARG A 712 -13.03 -43.67 39.79
CA ARG A 712 -13.13 -44.94 39.04
C ARG A 712 -12.96 -46.14 39.97
N PRO A 713 -13.34 -47.36 39.54
CA PRO A 713 -13.07 -48.59 40.28
C PRO A 713 -11.60 -48.71 40.68
N GLU A 714 -11.35 -49.17 41.91
CA GLU A 714 -10.00 -49.27 42.49
C GLU A 714 -9.02 -50.05 41.59
N ALA A 715 -9.50 -51.10 40.93
CA ALA A 715 -8.69 -51.91 40.02
C ALA A 715 -8.18 -51.10 38.81
N ASP A 716 -9.02 -50.24 38.24
CA ASP A 716 -8.69 -49.46 37.04
C ASP A 716 -7.66 -48.37 37.37
N VAL A 717 -7.86 -47.67 38.50
CA VAL A 717 -6.91 -46.64 38.97
C VAL A 717 -5.56 -47.26 39.32
N LYS A 718 -5.56 -48.45 39.95
CA LYS A 718 -4.31 -49.17 40.24
C LYS A 718 -3.59 -49.58 38.96
N ALA A 719 -4.31 -50.10 37.98
CA ALA A 719 -3.73 -50.48 36.69
C ALA A 719 -3.11 -49.27 35.96
N ALA A 720 -3.76 -48.11 36.00
CA ALA A 720 -3.22 -46.89 35.43
C ALA A 720 -1.97 -46.38 36.18
N LEU A 721 -1.96 -46.45 37.51
CA LEU A 721 -0.77 -46.13 38.30
C LEU A 721 0.40 -47.08 37.96
N ASP A 722 0.13 -48.38 37.85
CA ASP A 722 1.11 -49.41 37.50
C ASP A 722 1.67 -49.19 36.10
N GLY A 723 0.82 -48.87 35.12
CA GLY A 723 1.26 -48.54 33.77
C GLY A 723 2.07 -47.24 33.69
N CYS A 724 1.75 -46.25 34.53
CA CYS A 724 2.43 -44.96 34.53
C CYS A 724 3.83 -45.02 35.14
N PHE A 725 3.93 -45.46 36.41
CA PHE A 725 5.19 -45.46 37.16
C PHE A 725 5.96 -46.79 36.99
N GLY A 726 5.28 -47.87 36.61
CA GLY A 726 5.85 -49.21 36.47
C GLY A 726 6.29 -49.58 35.06
N ALA A 727 5.94 -48.82 34.03
CA ALA A 727 6.51 -49.00 32.69
C ALA A 727 7.92 -48.36 32.60
N CYS A 728 8.84 -49.04 31.90
CA CYS A 728 10.17 -48.52 31.57
C CYS A 728 10.42 -48.62 30.08
N GLY A 729 10.91 -47.53 29.48
CA GLY A 729 11.19 -47.43 28.05
C GLY A 729 12.16 -46.29 27.75
N THR A 730 13.04 -46.50 26.77
CA THR A 730 14.16 -45.59 26.47
C THR A 730 13.85 -44.48 25.47
N CYS A 731 12.62 -44.42 24.92
CA CYS A 731 12.27 -43.48 23.84
C CYS A 731 11.10 -42.59 24.26
N LEU A 732 11.07 -41.37 23.71
CA LEU A 732 9.95 -40.42 23.80
C LEU A 732 8.87 -40.68 22.72
N GLU A 733 8.93 -41.84 22.05
CA GLU A 733 8.00 -42.23 21.00
C GLU A 733 7.84 -43.75 20.91
N GLY A 734 6.69 -44.19 20.39
CA GLY A 734 6.37 -45.59 20.18
C GLY A 734 5.62 -46.29 21.29
N PRO A 735 5.30 -47.59 21.10
CA PRO A 735 4.21 -48.23 21.83
C PRO A 735 4.36 -48.14 23.35
N ILE A 736 5.58 -48.30 23.86
CA ILE A 736 5.87 -48.23 25.30
C ILE A 736 5.63 -46.80 25.83
N TRP A 737 6.12 -45.77 25.14
CA TRP A 737 5.93 -44.37 25.53
C TRP A 737 4.46 -43.94 25.44
N GLU A 738 3.80 -44.32 24.37
CA GLU A 738 2.40 -44.00 24.12
C GLU A 738 1.48 -44.67 25.17
N GLU A 739 1.71 -45.95 25.49
CA GLU A 739 0.97 -46.64 26.56
C GLU A 739 1.27 -46.03 27.93
N LYS A 740 2.54 -45.71 28.22
CA LYS A 740 2.93 -45.03 29.46
C LYS A 740 2.23 -43.68 29.59
N THR A 741 2.17 -42.90 28.51
CA THR A 741 1.49 -41.59 28.46
C THR A 741 -0.01 -41.73 28.70
N GLU A 742 -0.65 -42.71 28.05
CA GLU A 742 -2.07 -43.03 28.27
C GLU A 742 -2.36 -43.34 29.74
N GLN A 743 -1.58 -44.23 30.35
CA GLN A 743 -1.78 -44.66 31.73
C GLN A 743 -1.50 -43.53 32.73
N CYS A 744 -0.44 -42.73 32.51
CA CYS A 744 -0.16 -41.55 33.33
C CYS A 744 -1.27 -40.51 33.23
N ASN A 745 -1.75 -40.23 32.02
CA ASN A 745 -2.76 -39.22 31.80
C ASN A 745 -4.10 -39.63 32.44
N ASN A 746 -4.50 -40.89 32.26
CA ASN A 746 -5.67 -41.47 32.94
C ASN A 746 -5.54 -41.40 34.47
N PHE A 747 -4.43 -41.85 35.02
CA PHE A 747 -4.20 -41.83 36.47
C PHE A 747 -4.33 -40.41 37.04
N LEU A 748 -3.64 -39.43 36.44
CA LEU A 748 -3.65 -38.05 36.93
C LEU A 748 -5.03 -37.38 36.82
N HIS A 749 -5.86 -37.78 35.86
CA HIS A 749 -7.23 -37.30 35.73
C HIS A 749 -8.23 -37.97 36.69
N TRP A 750 -8.02 -39.24 37.05
CA TRP A 750 -8.96 -40.02 37.86
C TRP A 750 -8.77 -39.87 39.37
N VAL A 751 -7.64 -39.34 39.81
CA VAL A 751 -7.36 -39.13 41.24
C VAL A 751 -7.99 -37.83 41.74
N ASN A 752 -8.69 -37.91 42.86
CA ASN A 752 -9.39 -36.77 43.47
C ASN A 752 -8.44 -35.96 44.39
N PHE A 753 -7.40 -35.40 43.78
CA PHE A 753 -6.52 -34.42 44.42
C PHE A 753 -6.61 -33.12 43.64
N GLN A 754 -7.10 -32.06 44.30
CA GLN A 754 -7.23 -30.75 43.70
C GLN A 754 -5.86 -30.13 43.41
N PHE A 755 -5.82 -29.23 42.43
CA PHE A 755 -4.66 -28.39 42.14
C PHE A 755 -4.62 -27.08 42.94
N LEU A 756 -5.67 -26.82 43.73
CA LEU A 756 -5.83 -25.63 44.60
C LEU A 756 -5.71 -24.28 43.86
N ASN A 757 -6.06 -24.23 42.56
CA ASN A 757 -5.98 -23.04 41.71
C ASN A 757 -7.29 -22.73 40.96
N GLU A 758 -8.43 -23.04 41.57
CA GLU A 758 -9.76 -22.70 41.02
C GLU A 758 -10.13 -21.21 41.25
N GLU A 759 -9.31 -20.48 42.01
CA GLU A 759 -9.45 -19.03 42.19
C GLU A 759 -8.82 -18.26 41.01
N PRO A 760 -9.34 -17.07 40.65
CA PRO A 760 -8.76 -16.25 39.60
C PRO A 760 -7.41 -15.65 40.03
N ASP A 761 -6.50 -15.48 39.08
CA ASP A 761 -5.23 -14.74 39.20
C ASP A 761 -4.14 -15.39 40.09
N VAL A 762 -4.27 -16.67 40.43
CA VAL A 762 -3.34 -17.38 41.35
C VAL A 762 -2.57 -18.52 40.68
N THR A 763 -2.34 -18.47 39.37
CA THR A 763 -1.64 -19.55 38.64
C THR A 763 -0.33 -19.06 38.04
N ASN A 764 0.79 -19.62 38.52
CA ASN A 764 2.14 -19.27 38.06
C ASN A 764 2.93 -20.49 37.57
N PHE A 765 3.74 -20.29 36.53
CA PHE A 765 4.60 -21.29 35.90
C PHE A 765 6.08 -20.86 35.92
N TRP A 766 6.99 -21.84 35.99
CA TRP A 766 8.43 -21.63 35.83
C TRP A 766 9.07 -22.86 35.17
N ALA A 767 10.23 -22.69 34.55
CA ALA A 767 10.97 -23.81 33.99
C ALA A 767 11.47 -24.74 35.10
N ARG A 768 11.12 -26.03 35.04
CA ARG A 768 11.34 -26.99 36.14
C ARG A 768 12.78 -27.00 36.65
N ASP A 769 13.74 -26.97 35.72
CA ASP A 769 15.15 -27.14 36.03
C ASP A 769 15.77 -25.85 36.61
N ASN A 770 15.04 -24.72 36.55
CA ASN A 770 15.44 -23.45 37.15
C ASN A 770 14.93 -23.31 38.59
N GLN A 771 15.77 -23.73 39.54
CA GLN A 771 15.46 -23.62 40.97
C GLN A 771 15.58 -22.19 41.51
N ASP A 772 16.16 -21.25 40.75
CA ASP A 772 16.34 -19.86 41.18
C ASP A 772 15.09 -19.01 40.93
N LEU A 773 14.34 -19.32 39.87
CA LEU A 773 13.05 -18.68 39.58
C LEU A 773 11.89 -19.30 40.37
N LYS A 774 12.04 -20.54 40.84
CA LYS A 774 11.01 -21.25 41.61
C LYS A 774 10.49 -20.46 42.82
N PRO A 775 11.32 -19.86 43.71
CA PRO A 775 10.83 -19.05 44.82
C PRO A 775 10.03 -17.82 44.37
N GLN A 776 10.32 -17.30 43.19
CA GLN A 776 9.64 -16.13 42.61
C GLN A 776 8.25 -16.54 42.12
N ALA A 777 8.18 -17.55 41.25
CA ALA A 777 6.92 -18.08 40.74
C ALA A 777 6.00 -18.62 41.86
N CYS A 778 6.59 -19.21 42.92
CA CYS A 778 5.85 -19.89 43.98
C CYS A 778 5.50 -19.03 45.21
N ARG A 779 5.78 -17.72 45.20
CA ARG A 779 5.55 -16.83 46.35
C ARG A 779 4.09 -16.86 46.80
N ASP A 780 3.16 -16.59 45.87
CA ASP A 780 1.72 -16.57 46.15
C ASP A 780 1.07 -17.93 45.92
N HIS A 781 1.13 -18.47 44.71
CA HIS A 781 0.63 -19.81 44.42
C HIS A 781 1.27 -20.40 43.14
N CYS A 782 1.72 -21.65 43.22
CA CYS A 782 2.26 -22.40 42.10
C CYS A 782 1.96 -23.89 42.29
N ILE A 783 2.21 -24.69 41.26
CA ILE A 783 1.88 -26.12 41.25
C ILE A 783 2.46 -26.90 42.43
N VAL A 784 3.57 -26.47 43.06
CA VAL A 784 4.14 -27.17 44.24
C VAL A 784 3.20 -27.24 45.43
N LYS A 785 2.27 -26.28 45.57
CA LYS A 785 1.28 -26.25 46.64
C LYS A 785 0.13 -27.23 46.39
N ALA A 786 -0.01 -27.74 45.17
CA ALA A 786 -1.04 -28.71 44.82
C ALA A 786 -0.79 -30.07 45.53
N PRO A 787 -1.78 -30.61 46.25
CA PRO A 787 -1.72 -31.94 46.85
C PRO A 787 -1.33 -33.04 45.87
N LEU A 788 -1.81 -32.97 44.61
CA LEU A 788 -1.44 -33.95 43.60
C LEU A 788 0.04 -33.87 43.25
N PHE A 789 0.57 -32.67 43.03
CA PHE A 789 1.98 -32.45 42.73
C PHE A 789 2.86 -32.93 43.89
N SER A 790 2.52 -32.56 45.13
CA SER A 790 3.24 -32.98 46.33
C SER A 790 3.28 -34.50 46.52
N LEU A 791 2.28 -35.22 45.98
CA LEU A 791 2.21 -36.68 46.03
C LEU A 791 3.12 -37.33 44.99
N VAL A 792 3.13 -36.84 43.75
CA VAL A 792 3.74 -37.59 42.62
C VAL A 792 5.09 -37.04 42.16
N ALA A 793 5.36 -35.74 42.36
CA ALA A 793 6.62 -35.12 41.92
C ALA A 793 7.85 -35.72 42.63
N PRO A 794 7.85 -35.96 43.97
CA PRO A 794 8.98 -36.58 44.64
C PRO A 794 9.34 -37.95 44.07
N SER A 795 8.35 -38.78 43.73
CA SER A 795 8.57 -40.10 43.14
C SER A 795 9.19 -40.04 41.74
N ILE A 796 8.93 -38.98 40.96
CA ILE A 796 9.56 -38.76 39.65
C ILE A 796 11.03 -38.33 39.79
N GLU A 797 11.34 -37.57 40.84
CA GLU A 797 12.69 -37.06 41.12
C GLU A 797 13.55 -38.05 41.93
N GLU A 798 12.99 -39.20 42.30
CA GLU A 798 13.65 -40.18 43.17
C GLU A 798 14.92 -40.76 42.55
N LEU A 799 15.93 -40.94 43.40
CA LEU A 799 17.25 -41.40 43.03
C LEU A 799 17.51 -42.80 43.56
N TYR A 800 17.91 -43.72 42.69
CA TYR A 800 18.36 -45.05 43.10
C TYR A 800 19.89 -45.18 43.00
N ARG A 801 20.42 -46.21 43.66
CA ARG A 801 21.85 -46.56 43.58
C ARG A 801 22.00 -47.86 42.79
N PRO A 802 22.52 -47.82 41.55
CA PRO A 802 22.77 -49.02 40.76
C PRO A 802 23.73 -49.97 41.46
N ASP A 803 24.78 -49.43 42.09
CA ASP A 803 25.75 -50.18 42.89
C ASP A 803 25.70 -49.71 44.36
N PRO A 804 25.22 -50.55 45.30
CA PRO A 804 25.16 -50.21 46.73
C PRO A 804 26.52 -49.87 47.36
N THR A 805 27.61 -50.27 46.70
CA THR A 805 28.99 -50.06 47.17
C THR A 805 29.63 -48.77 46.64
N LYS A 806 28.99 -48.08 45.68
CA LYS A 806 29.46 -46.80 45.11
C LYS A 806 28.58 -45.64 45.59
N SER A 807 29.14 -44.43 45.52
CA SER A 807 28.44 -43.20 45.94
C SER A 807 27.53 -42.61 44.87
N VAL A 808 27.62 -43.08 43.62
CA VAL A 808 26.88 -42.54 42.48
C VAL A 808 25.40 -42.92 42.58
N LYS A 809 24.53 -41.92 42.40
CA LYS A 809 23.08 -42.07 42.38
C LYS A 809 22.57 -41.67 41.00
N GLU A 810 21.54 -42.37 40.51
CA GLU A 810 20.91 -42.10 39.22
C GLU A 810 19.40 -41.92 39.39
N GLN A 811 18.79 -41.11 38.52
CA GLN A 811 17.33 -40.91 38.53
C GLN A 811 16.60 -42.14 37.99
N ILE A 812 15.56 -42.59 38.70
CA ILE A 812 14.71 -43.72 38.27
C ILE A 812 13.97 -43.39 36.97
N TYR A 813 13.65 -42.11 36.76
CA TYR A 813 12.92 -41.60 35.60
C TYR A 813 13.76 -40.60 34.77
N SER A 814 15.02 -40.95 34.49
CA SER A 814 15.91 -40.10 33.70
C SER A 814 15.46 -39.96 32.23
N MET A 815 15.71 -38.80 31.63
CA MET A 815 15.35 -38.55 30.21
C MET A 815 16.01 -39.52 29.22
N ALA A 816 17.20 -40.04 29.54
CA ALA A 816 17.94 -40.94 28.65
C ALA A 816 17.47 -42.40 28.74
N ASN A 817 17.13 -42.88 29.94
CA ASN A 817 16.89 -44.31 30.16
C ASN A 817 15.42 -44.66 30.43
N ASN A 818 14.65 -43.75 31.03
CA ASN A 818 13.24 -43.96 31.37
C ASN A 818 12.50 -42.63 31.55
N PRO A 819 12.32 -41.82 30.49
CA PRO A 819 11.60 -40.56 30.59
C PRO A 819 10.19 -40.76 31.18
N SER A 820 9.65 -39.74 31.83
CA SER A 820 8.29 -39.75 32.38
C SER A 820 7.47 -38.56 31.89
N PRO A 821 6.24 -38.77 31.39
CA PRO A 821 5.36 -37.69 30.93
C PRO A 821 4.62 -36.99 32.08
N VAL A 822 4.74 -37.49 33.32
CA VAL A 822 3.95 -37.03 34.47
C VAL A 822 4.06 -35.53 34.70
N MET A 823 5.27 -34.97 34.66
CA MET A 823 5.48 -33.55 34.93
C MET A 823 4.87 -32.64 33.87
N GLU A 824 4.97 -33.01 32.58
CA GLU A 824 4.35 -32.25 31.50
C GLU A 824 2.82 -32.31 31.60
N ILE A 825 2.25 -33.51 31.81
CA ILE A 825 0.81 -33.70 31.97
C ILE A 825 0.28 -32.92 33.18
N LEU A 826 1.00 -32.90 34.30
CA LEU A 826 0.62 -32.12 35.48
C LEU A 826 0.51 -30.62 35.16
N HIS A 827 1.48 -30.06 34.44
CA HIS A 827 1.43 -28.65 34.04
C HIS A 827 0.29 -28.37 33.05
N ILE A 828 -0.01 -29.28 32.13
CA ILE A 828 -1.16 -29.19 31.22
C ILE A 828 -2.49 -29.17 32.01
N ILE A 829 -2.67 -30.09 32.96
CA ILE A 829 -3.89 -30.14 33.79
C ILE A 829 -3.97 -28.91 34.69
N TYR A 830 -2.85 -28.47 35.26
CA TYR A 830 -2.77 -27.25 36.06
C TYR A 830 -3.20 -26.01 35.26
N ALA A 831 -2.72 -25.89 34.02
CA ALA A 831 -3.13 -24.85 33.08
C ALA A 831 -4.61 -24.92 32.68
N ALA A 832 -5.19 -26.13 32.56
CA ALA A 832 -6.61 -26.32 32.25
C ALA A 832 -7.55 -25.91 33.40
N HIS A 833 -7.07 -25.95 34.65
CA HIS A 833 -7.81 -25.48 35.83
C HIS A 833 -7.64 -23.99 36.13
N ALA A 834 -6.65 -23.34 35.52
CA ALA A 834 -6.38 -21.92 35.73
C ALA A 834 -7.55 -21.03 35.27
N SER A 835 -7.68 -19.86 35.91
CA SER A 835 -8.66 -18.83 35.57
C SER A 835 -8.11 -17.43 35.89
N GLY A 836 -8.59 -16.39 35.20
CA GLY A 836 -8.09 -15.03 35.35
C GLY A 836 -6.72 -14.85 34.71
N ARG A 837 -5.81 -14.18 35.43
CA ARG A 837 -4.44 -13.89 35.02
C ARG A 837 -3.50 -15.06 35.33
N VAL A 838 -2.59 -15.34 34.40
CA VAL A 838 -1.55 -16.38 34.55
C VAL A 838 -0.18 -15.78 34.32
N GLU A 839 0.79 -16.12 35.17
CA GLU A 839 2.16 -15.61 35.07
C GLU A 839 3.18 -16.72 34.75
N PHE A 840 4.07 -16.47 33.81
CA PHE A 840 5.24 -17.31 33.49
C PHE A 840 6.51 -16.59 33.95
N TYR A 841 7.46 -17.36 34.48
CA TYR A 841 8.77 -16.88 34.92
C TYR A 841 9.84 -17.70 34.19
N VAL A 842 10.61 -17.05 33.32
CA VAL A 842 11.63 -17.68 32.46
C VAL A 842 12.89 -16.82 32.40
N GLU A 843 14.06 -17.45 32.29
CA GLU A 843 15.33 -16.76 32.09
C GLU A 843 15.54 -16.45 30.60
N ASP A 844 15.33 -17.44 29.73
CA ASP A 844 15.67 -17.37 28.31
C ASP A 844 14.64 -18.05 27.38
N ALA A 845 14.93 -18.01 26.08
CA ALA A 845 14.16 -18.65 25.03
C ALA A 845 14.02 -20.18 25.18
N ALA A 846 15.02 -20.88 25.71
CA ALA A 846 15.01 -22.33 25.87
C ALA A 846 14.06 -22.75 26.99
N GLU A 847 14.03 -21.98 28.07
CA GLU A 847 13.06 -22.15 29.15
C GLU A 847 11.63 -21.90 28.69
N MET A 848 11.41 -20.86 27.89
CA MET A 848 10.08 -20.61 27.32
C MET A 848 9.64 -21.76 26.42
N GLN A 849 10.55 -22.31 25.60
CA GLN A 849 10.28 -23.48 24.76
C GLN A 849 9.94 -24.73 25.60
N SER A 850 10.55 -24.89 26.78
CA SER A 850 10.23 -26.01 27.69
C SER A 850 8.81 -25.92 28.26
N LEU A 851 8.25 -24.72 28.35
CA LEU A 851 6.89 -24.44 28.83
C LEU A 851 5.87 -24.29 27.69
N ARG A 852 6.23 -24.68 26.45
CA ARG A 852 5.37 -24.60 25.27
C ARG A 852 3.99 -25.24 25.48
N ALA A 853 3.93 -26.42 26.09
CA ALA A 853 2.67 -27.14 26.28
C ALA A 853 1.68 -26.41 27.22
N PRO A 854 2.05 -26.06 28.47
CA PRO A 854 1.17 -25.27 29.34
C PRO A 854 0.88 -23.88 28.78
N LEU A 855 1.84 -23.23 28.09
CA LEU A 855 1.63 -21.95 27.42
C LEU A 855 0.53 -22.06 26.34
N LYS A 856 0.56 -23.11 25.51
CA LYS A 856 -0.48 -23.36 24.51
C LYS A 856 -1.86 -23.53 25.14
N VAL A 857 -1.95 -24.23 26.27
CA VAL A 857 -3.23 -24.42 26.99
C VAL A 857 -3.83 -23.08 27.39
N VAL A 858 -3.05 -22.20 28.02
CA VAL A 858 -3.57 -20.91 28.53
C VAL A 858 -3.84 -19.89 27.43
N LEU A 859 -3.05 -19.89 26.36
CA LEU A 859 -3.20 -18.95 25.25
C LEU A 859 -4.28 -19.38 24.24
N VAL A 860 -4.43 -20.69 23.99
CA VAL A 860 -5.24 -21.20 22.86
C VAL A 860 -6.52 -21.91 23.32
N PHE A 861 -6.46 -22.73 24.37
CA PHE A 861 -7.56 -23.65 24.70
C PHE A 861 -8.42 -23.18 25.87
N ASN A 862 -7.83 -22.61 26.92
CA ASN A 862 -8.54 -22.29 28.14
C ASN A 862 -9.29 -20.95 28.02
N LYS A 863 -10.63 -21.04 27.91
CA LYS A 863 -11.55 -19.90 27.74
C LYS A 863 -11.67 -19.02 29.00
N ASN A 864 -11.20 -19.49 30.16
CA ASN A 864 -11.32 -18.76 31.44
C ASN A 864 -10.13 -17.85 31.74
N ILE A 865 -9.10 -17.84 30.90
CA ILE A 865 -7.95 -16.93 31.04
C ILE A 865 -8.30 -15.58 30.44
N THR A 866 -7.96 -14.52 31.18
CA THR A 866 -8.16 -13.12 30.76
C THR A 866 -6.88 -12.47 30.27
N GLU A 867 -5.73 -12.85 30.83
CA GLU A 867 -4.42 -12.25 30.52
C GLU A 867 -3.29 -13.22 30.86
N VAL A 868 -2.20 -13.19 30.07
CA VAL A 868 -0.96 -13.92 30.35
C VAL A 868 0.22 -12.95 30.45
N ILE A 869 0.97 -12.99 31.55
CA ILE A 869 2.19 -12.19 31.72
C ILE A 869 3.40 -13.12 31.72
N ILE A 870 4.38 -12.82 30.88
CA ILE A 870 5.63 -13.58 30.78
C ILE A 870 6.75 -12.69 31.30
N ASN A 871 7.23 -12.99 32.51
CA ASN A 871 8.36 -12.33 33.13
C ASN A 871 9.65 -12.98 32.63
N ALA A 872 10.50 -12.21 31.96
CA ALA A 872 11.74 -12.68 31.34
C ALA A 872 12.98 -11.90 31.80
N GLU A 873 14.13 -12.57 31.89
CA GLU A 873 15.43 -11.89 31.96
C GLU A 873 15.86 -11.39 30.57
N ASP A 874 15.75 -12.24 29.55
CA ASP A 874 15.95 -11.88 28.15
C ASP A 874 14.60 -11.66 27.44
N VAL A 875 14.06 -10.45 27.58
CA VAL A 875 12.74 -10.07 27.04
C VAL A 875 12.67 -10.24 25.52
N GLU A 876 13.69 -9.80 24.78
CA GLU A 876 13.70 -9.82 23.32
C GLU A 876 13.72 -11.26 22.78
N ALA A 877 14.57 -12.13 23.33
CA ALA A 877 14.65 -13.52 22.89
C ALA A 877 13.36 -14.30 23.21
N VAL A 878 12.76 -14.07 24.38
CA VAL A 878 11.51 -14.72 24.79
C VAL A 878 10.34 -14.21 23.95
N GLU A 879 10.25 -12.91 23.70
CA GLU A 879 9.21 -12.32 22.85
C GLU A 879 9.25 -12.91 21.43
N GLY A 880 10.44 -13.03 20.84
CA GLY A 880 10.60 -13.68 19.54
C GLY A 880 10.11 -15.13 19.51
N VAL A 881 10.34 -15.92 20.58
CA VAL A 881 9.82 -17.30 20.67
C VAL A 881 8.30 -17.30 20.79
N VAL A 882 7.73 -16.46 21.64
CA VAL A 882 6.28 -16.42 21.87
C VAL A 882 5.54 -15.97 20.61
N GLN A 883 6.02 -14.93 19.92
CA GLN A 883 5.48 -14.47 18.65
C GLN A 883 5.46 -15.58 17.58
N ASN A 884 6.56 -16.34 17.46
CA ASN A 884 6.62 -17.47 16.54
C ASN A 884 5.64 -18.60 16.91
N LEU A 885 5.50 -18.91 18.20
CA LEU A 885 4.53 -19.90 18.68
C LEU A 885 3.10 -19.46 18.43
N VAL A 886 2.79 -18.18 18.68
CA VAL A 886 1.47 -17.58 18.43
C VAL A 886 1.12 -17.67 16.95
N PHE A 887 2.03 -17.27 16.06
CA PHE A 887 1.85 -17.40 14.61
C PHE A 887 1.64 -18.87 14.16
N GLU A 888 2.39 -19.81 14.73
CA GLU A 888 2.21 -21.24 14.45
C GLU A 888 0.80 -21.70 14.90
N TRP A 889 0.38 -21.30 16.09
CA TRP A 889 -0.87 -21.78 16.68
C TRP A 889 -2.10 -21.16 16.06
N THR A 890 -2.08 -19.89 15.66
CA THR A 890 -3.20 -19.25 14.96
C THR A 890 -3.49 -19.93 13.62
N LYS A 891 -2.47 -20.50 12.96
CA LYS A 891 -2.58 -21.21 11.67
C LYS A 891 -2.80 -22.72 11.75
N ALA A 892 -2.59 -23.33 12.92
CA ALA A 892 -2.66 -24.78 13.08
C ALA A 892 -3.73 -25.28 14.06
N SER A 893 -4.36 -24.39 14.82
CA SER A 893 -5.32 -24.76 15.87
C SER A 893 -6.75 -24.87 15.33
N CYS A 894 -7.53 -25.79 15.91
CA CYS A 894 -8.91 -26.04 15.49
C CYS A 894 -9.88 -25.04 16.16
N PRO A 895 -10.63 -24.23 15.41
CA PRO A 895 -11.57 -23.27 15.99
C PRO A 895 -12.66 -23.91 16.87
N ASP A 896 -13.09 -25.14 16.56
CA ASP A 896 -14.14 -25.83 17.33
C ASP A 896 -13.72 -26.17 18.78
N ASP A 897 -12.43 -26.43 18.98
CA ASP A 897 -11.87 -26.84 20.28
C ASP A 897 -11.19 -25.68 21.03
N THR A 898 -10.98 -24.54 20.36
CA THR A 898 -10.15 -23.45 20.86
C THR A 898 -10.95 -22.16 21.04
N ARG A 899 -10.25 -21.09 21.39
CA ARG A 899 -10.76 -19.71 21.35
C ARG A 899 -10.79 -19.21 19.90
N ASP A 900 -11.55 -18.15 19.63
CA ASP A 900 -11.52 -17.49 18.31
C ASP A 900 -10.24 -16.66 18.10
N TYR A 901 -9.59 -16.26 19.19
CA TYR A 901 -8.35 -15.50 19.21
C TYR A 901 -7.51 -15.89 20.43
N ILE A 902 -6.20 -15.69 20.30
CA ILE A 902 -5.22 -15.92 21.35
C ILE A 902 -5.47 -14.99 22.53
N THR A 903 -5.39 -15.52 23.74
CA THR A 903 -5.49 -14.73 24.98
C THR A 903 -4.46 -13.59 24.96
N PRO A 904 -4.83 -12.35 25.35
CA PRO A 904 -3.88 -11.24 25.46
C PRO A 904 -2.67 -11.62 26.31
N PHE A 905 -1.48 -11.26 25.85
CA PHE A 905 -0.24 -11.56 26.56
C PHE A 905 0.75 -10.40 26.47
N SER A 906 1.62 -10.31 27.47
CA SER A 906 2.75 -9.39 27.49
C SER A 906 4.02 -10.11 27.92
N VAL A 907 5.16 -9.72 27.33
CA VAL A 907 6.49 -10.12 27.79
C VAL A 907 7.11 -8.90 28.47
N VAL A 908 7.44 -9.04 29.75
CA VAL A 908 7.88 -7.93 30.60
C VAL A 908 9.19 -8.28 31.29
N GLU A 909 9.97 -7.25 31.64
CA GLU A 909 11.16 -7.43 32.47
C GLU A 909 10.80 -8.04 33.82
N MET A 910 11.70 -8.89 34.31
CA MET A 910 11.53 -9.52 35.61
C MET A 910 11.41 -8.48 36.76
N PRO A 911 10.44 -8.60 37.67
CA PRO A 911 10.18 -7.59 38.71
C PRO A 911 11.40 -7.24 39.59
N ALA A 912 11.68 -5.94 39.75
CA ALA A 912 12.82 -5.42 40.52
C ALA A 912 12.64 -5.51 42.05
N GLY A 913 13.72 -5.82 42.78
CA GLY A 913 13.75 -5.88 44.25
C GLY A 913 13.97 -7.27 44.86
N ILE A 914 14.31 -8.26 44.02
CA ILE A 914 14.61 -9.63 44.41
C ILE A 914 16.08 -9.86 44.02
N SER A 915 16.97 -9.89 45.01
CA SER A 915 18.41 -9.70 44.80
C SER A 915 19.05 -10.75 43.89
N LYS A 916 19.97 -10.31 43.02
CA LYS A 916 21.11 -11.13 42.58
C LYS A 916 21.77 -11.77 43.81
N ARG A 917 22.05 -13.07 43.64
CA ARG A 917 22.52 -14.08 44.60
C ARG A 917 23.57 -13.58 45.61
N SER A 918 23.61 -14.20 46.80
CA SER A 918 24.75 -14.06 47.72
C SER A 918 26.05 -14.58 47.05
N PRO A 919 27.22 -13.96 47.27
CA PRO A 919 28.51 -14.38 46.72
C PRO A 919 28.90 -15.84 47.00
N GLU A 920 28.30 -16.43 48.03
CA GLU A 920 28.54 -17.81 48.47
C GLU A 920 27.99 -18.86 47.49
N PHE A 921 26.95 -18.53 46.72
CA PHE A 921 26.38 -19.42 45.72
C PHE A 921 27.19 -19.42 44.42
N GLU A 922 27.69 -18.28 43.95
CA GLU A 922 28.63 -18.22 42.82
C GLU A 922 29.91 -19.02 43.11
N ILE A 923 30.42 -18.90 44.34
CA ILE A 923 31.56 -19.71 44.79
C ILE A 923 31.20 -21.20 44.82
N ARG A 924 29.97 -21.56 45.21
CA ARG A 924 29.50 -22.95 45.22
C ARG A 924 29.30 -23.52 43.81
N GLU A 925 28.75 -22.77 42.87
CA GLU A 925 28.63 -23.21 41.46
C GLU A 925 30.00 -23.30 40.81
N GLN A 926 30.91 -22.34 41.00
CA GLN A 926 32.30 -22.47 40.55
C GLN A 926 33.02 -23.69 41.15
N LEU A 927 32.69 -24.05 42.40
CA LEU A 927 33.18 -25.27 43.04
C LEU A 927 32.55 -26.54 42.44
N LEU A 928 31.26 -26.55 42.14
CA LEU A 928 30.54 -27.67 41.52
C LEU A 928 30.95 -27.85 40.05
N GLU A 929 31.23 -26.77 39.33
CA GLU A 929 31.71 -26.76 37.95
C GLU A 929 33.16 -27.27 37.87
N ARG A 930 34.04 -26.82 38.78
CA ARG A 930 35.36 -27.47 38.98
C ARG A 930 35.25 -28.95 39.34
N HIS A 931 34.25 -29.33 40.13
CA HIS A 931 34.04 -30.72 40.52
C HIS A 931 33.43 -31.57 39.39
N ARG A 932 32.72 -30.97 38.42
CA ARG A 932 32.22 -31.65 37.21
C ARG A 932 33.30 -31.79 36.14
N ASN A 933 34.14 -30.77 35.97
CA ASN A 933 35.20 -30.73 34.95
C ASN A 933 36.57 -31.23 35.44
N TRP A 934 36.62 -31.83 36.64
CA TRP A 934 37.88 -32.25 37.27
C TRP A 934 38.70 -33.24 36.42
N GLU A 935 38.06 -34.08 35.60
CA GLU A 935 38.75 -35.01 34.68
C GLU A 935 39.41 -34.28 33.51
N GLN A 936 38.78 -33.23 32.96
CA GLN A 936 39.38 -32.41 31.89
C GLN A 936 40.54 -31.56 32.42
N ASP A 937 40.39 -30.97 33.60
CA ASP A 937 41.44 -30.19 34.26
C ASP A 937 42.63 -31.08 34.68
N TRP A 938 42.39 -32.33 35.07
CA TRP A 938 43.44 -33.30 35.40
C TRP A 938 44.23 -33.77 34.17
N ILE A 939 43.55 -33.98 33.03
CA ILE A 939 44.20 -34.30 31.75
C ILE A 939 45.05 -33.12 31.24
N GLY A 940 44.55 -31.89 31.38
CA GLY A 940 45.27 -30.68 30.99
C GLY A 940 46.48 -30.35 31.88
N SER A 941 46.47 -30.75 33.16
CA SER A 941 47.56 -30.50 34.11
C SER A 941 48.59 -31.63 34.24
N SER A 942 48.27 -32.85 33.77
CA SER A 942 49.18 -34.01 33.80
C SER A 942 50.07 -34.15 32.55
N PHE A 943 49.81 -33.36 31.50
CA PHE A 943 50.58 -33.35 30.24
C PHE A 943 51.10 -31.95 29.83
N GLY A 944 51.27 -31.05 30.80
CA GLY A 944 51.96 -29.77 30.65
C GLY A 944 53.40 -29.82 31.14
#